data_AF-A0A6I4J056-F1
#
_entry.id   AF-A0A6I4J056-F1
#
_cell.length_a   1.000
_cell.length_b   1.000
_cell.length_c   1.000
_cell.angle_alpha   90.00
_cell.angle_beta   90.00
_cell.angle_gamma   90.00
#
_symmetry.space_group_name_H-M   'P 1'
#
loop_
_entity.id
_entity.type
_entity.pdbx_description
1 polymer ?
#
loop_
_entity_poly.entity_id
_entity_poly.type
_entity_poly.pdbx_seq_one_letter_code
_entity_poly.pdbx_strand_id
1 'polypeptide(L)'
;MGIFGFATDLAVRQRRVSAPAAPAAAITSLEVLGAAVLPDGADAAIPNGWVAKATLPDDGVSAFDPKKISLTVTDPGFDTAGNATVVTRTITGTEIVRKQYPNQGQRLNSAPGGIGTPRTVYFALSEEVFAGSTITAANAAAGYYGGAAAGSIAGIVNSSSLAYPVPLFAWLQPQHERATGASFAVEAACYHRHAMNGQQVACIEFYGRDAAGGNLTAVQRASLPALSAFQTAGPIVEAWKATIPLATLPQGDLCQAIAVVKPWIGPAFDLSVAGTGVYGTLTAGTPVDTAQPETPLRFLCDKTGGYGGLQAWVKAGASGGAVGSSATPFATVQAALAALATANGSGKGHADHSGSTIFLMDNGGAAVDHAIGATSATAAGKCWTDIKVDPAATGQVRATVAGLVATADLLRFFVPFFVNATGNNTLDGGSSANVKRIAFEGAALSYGASLPAQGLTFRFGMGYWRNCTLTNAFTPFGTFSGHRNAAALVLGCTGNLVSTGAGATPYAFIGNAIDGLRIDDVAAADANAFPQDGMIIANNVLTRMAGVFKIATQRSIAGAARVQNVLETAAGYPAGGEAANIAAGGTAAVSNIVSMHNTVPGVGVGSSNQARQLGVYADTAGTVGVQRQMVERFELLHQRNCKVDTFTVNTTATGRTGPWRYRYGVGLLGNVVVTGDASSGLATVADPSGNNWSGEYLEPGSSWTAGEANVVFVDNKSGSAGAGGGNYALSGAANAAYGRVPAGQSALRYDLAGRARLNDGTGAAGAYERD
;
A
#
# COMPACT_ATOMS: atom_id res chain seq x y z
N MET A 1 -106.53 -29.41 16.58
CA MET A 1 -105.54 -29.52 15.48
C MET A 1 -105.14 -28.11 15.08
N GLY A 2 -103.91 -27.72 15.40
CA GLY A 2 -103.29 -26.44 15.05
C GLY A 2 -101.80 -26.59 15.28
N ILE A 3 -101.06 -26.88 14.21
CA ILE A 3 -99.66 -27.30 14.22
C ILE A 3 -98.78 -26.04 14.24
N PHE A 4 -98.00 -25.87 15.31
CA PHE A 4 -96.92 -24.88 15.40
C PHE A 4 -95.69 -25.42 14.67
N GLY A 5 -95.32 -24.79 13.54
CA GLY A 5 -94.07 -25.05 12.84
C GLY A 5 -92.97 -24.09 13.28
N PHE A 6 -91.96 -24.59 13.99
CA PHE A 6 -90.70 -23.88 14.22
C PHE A 6 -89.75 -24.19 13.06
N ALA A 7 -89.45 -23.18 12.24
CA ALA A 7 -88.35 -23.23 11.29
C ALA A 7 -87.06 -22.80 12.00
N THR A 8 -86.17 -23.75 12.25
CA THR A 8 -84.78 -23.47 12.65
C THR A 8 -83.98 -23.13 11.40
N ASP A 9 -83.78 -21.85 11.14
CA ASP A 9 -82.79 -21.40 10.15
C ASP A 9 -81.38 -21.63 10.71
N LEU A 10 -80.73 -22.66 10.17
CA LEU A 10 -79.34 -22.97 10.42
C LEU A 10 -78.49 -21.89 9.70
N ALA A 11 -78.04 -20.88 10.44
CA ALA A 11 -77.10 -19.90 9.94
C ALA A 11 -75.78 -20.59 9.56
N VAL A 12 -75.64 -20.95 8.28
CA VAL A 12 -74.38 -21.37 7.68
C VAL A 12 -73.42 -20.18 7.80
N ARG A 13 -72.53 -20.22 8.80
CA ARG A 13 -71.36 -19.33 8.83
C ARG A 13 -70.63 -19.52 7.51
N GLN A 14 -70.70 -18.51 6.65
CA GLN A 14 -69.78 -18.40 5.52
C GLN A 14 -68.37 -18.58 6.08
N ARG A 15 -67.75 -19.70 5.71
CA ARG A 15 -66.33 -19.95 5.92
C ARG A 15 -65.65 -18.72 5.30
N ARG A 16 -65.01 -17.88 6.12
CA ARG A 16 -64.10 -16.86 5.59
C ARG A 16 -63.14 -17.62 4.69
N VAL A 17 -63.31 -17.48 3.38
CA VAL A 17 -62.28 -17.85 2.43
C VAL A 17 -61.12 -16.96 2.84
N SER A 18 -60.10 -17.57 3.44
CA SER A 18 -58.84 -16.92 3.71
C SER A 18 -58.46 -16.16 2.46
N ALA A 19 -58.15 -14.87 2.59
CA ALA A 19 -57.62 -14.08 1.49
C ALA A 19 -56.56 -14.92 0.76
N PRO A 20 -56.52 -14.92 -0.58
CA PRO A 20 -55.51 -15.66 -1.33
C PRO A 20 -54.14 -15.39 -0.69
N ALA A 21 -53.37 -16.46 -0.46
CA ALA A 21 -52.02 -16.33 0.08
C ALA A 21 -51.30 -15.24 -0.71
N ALA A 22 -50.75 -14.24 -0.01
CA ALA A 22 -50.02 -13.17 -0.66
C ALA A 22 -49.03 -13.80 -1.65
N PRO A 23 -48.97 -13.33 -2.92
CA PRO A 23 -48.09 -13.89 -3.92
C PRO A 23 -46.68 -13.97 -3.32
N ALA A 24 -46.01 -15.11 -3.50
CA ALA A 24 -44.69 -15.34 -2.96
C ALA A 24 -43.82 -14.12 -3.29
N ALA A 25 -43.36 -13.41 -2.25
CA ALA A 25 -42.55 -12.19 -2.39
C ALA A 25 -41.12 -12.49 -2.86
N ALA A 26 -40.99 -13.45 -3.78
CA ALA A 26 -39.78 -13.95 -4.39
C ALA A 26 -39.14 -12.84 -5.23
N ILE A 27 -37.82 -12.70 -5.10
CA ILE A 27 -37.03 -11.86 -6.00
C ILE A 27 -37.12 -12.45 -7.41
N THR A 28 -37.62 -11.66 -8.36
CA THR A 28 -37.83 -12.05 -9.76
C THR A 28 -36.61 -11.80 -10.63
N SER A 29 -35.77 -10.83 -10.27
CA SER A 29 -34.48 -10.59 -10.92
C SER A 29 -33.48 -9.95 -9.97
N LEU A 30 -32.20 -10.21 -10.22
CA LEU A 30 -31.08 -9.61 -9.51
C LEU A 30 -29.96 -9.24 -10.48
N GLU A 31 -29.58 -7.97 -10.51
CA GLU A 31 -28.50 -7.48 -11.36
C GLU A 31 -27.41 -6.83 -10.53
N VAL A 32 -26.15 -7.24 -10.71
CA VAL A 32 -24.99 -6.46 -10.23
C VAL A 32 -24.68 -5.38 -11.26
N LEU A 33 -24.69 -4.12 -10.83
CA LEU A 33 -24.72 -2.96 -11.72
C LEU A 33 -23.33 -2.59 -12.29
N GLY A 34 -23.35 -1.98 -13.48
CA GLY A 34 -22.18 -1.44 -14.18
C GLY A 34 -21.85 0.02 -13.84
N ALA A 35 -21.13 0.70 -14.72
CA ALA A 35 -20.61 2.06 -14.49
C ALA A 35 -21.62 3.21 -14.69
N ALA A 36 -22.88 2.92 -15.01
CA ALA A 36 -23.92 3.95 -15.10
C ALA A 36 -24.31 4.45 -13.71
N VAL A 37 -24.39 5.77 -13.52
CA VAL A 37 -24.79 6.39 -12.25
C VAL A 37 -26.13 5.84 -11.74
N LEU A 38 -26.28 5.76 -10.42
CA LEU A 38 -27.53 5.32 -9.79
C LEU A 38 -28.71 6.24 -10.17
N PRO A 39 -29.97 5.73 -10.18
CA PRO A 39 -31.15 6.49 -10.58
C PRO A 39 -31.61 7.46 -9.48
N ASP A 40 -30.78 8.45 -9.19
CA ASP A 40 -30.93 9.35 -8.05
C ASP A 40 -30.39 10.77 -8.32
N GLY A 41 -30.39 11.16 -9.61
CA GLY A 41 -29.89 12.44 -10.08
C GLY A 41 -28.47 12.39 -10.65
N ALA A 42 -28.02 13.53 -11.19
CA ALA A 42 -26.75 13.62 -11.92
C ALA A 42 -25.50 13.45 -11.03
N ASP A 43 -25.64 13.69 -9.73
CA ASP A 43 -24.55 13.61 -8.77
C ASP A 43 -24.42 12.21 -8.11
N ALA A 44 -25.26 11.26 -8.52
CA ALA A 44 -25.39 9.96 -7.85
C ALA A 44 -24.12 9.10 -7.95
N ALA A 45 -23.96 8.17 -7.00
CA ALA A 45 -22.79 7.29 -6.98
C ALA A 45 -22.72 6.37 -8.21
N ILE A 46 -21.50 6.04 -8.64
CA ILE A 46 -21.25 5.04 -9.68
C ILE A 46 -21.23 3.65 -9.03
N PRO A 47 -22.19 2.75 -9.32
CA PRO A 47 -22.41 1.48 -8.63
C PRO A 47 -21.50 0.32 -9.08
N ASN A 48 -20.62 0.55 -10.06
CA ASN A 48 -19.90 -0.47 -10.81
C ASN A 48 -19.32 -1.61 -9.96
N GLY A 49 -19.95 -2.78 -10.04
CA GLY A 49 -19.53 -4.02 -9.37
C GLY A 49 -19.80 -4.09 -7.87
N TRP A 50 -20.28 -3.04 -7.21
CA TRP A 50 -20.48 -3.02 -5.74
C TRP A 50 -21.93 -2.79 -5.29
N VAL A 51 -22.85 -2.50 -6.21
CA VAL A 51 -24.29 -2.43 -5.91
C VAL A 51 -25.04 -3.47 -6.74
N ALA A 52 -25.99 -4.14 -6.09
CA ALA A 52 -26.98 -4.98 -6.74
C ALA A 52 -28.37 -4.34 -6.74
N LYS A 53 -29.13 -4.65 -7.78
CA LYS A 53 -30.52 -4.24 -8.01
C LYS A 53 -31.40 -5.48 -7.95
N ALA A 54 -32.25 -5.59 -6.93
CA ALA A 54 -33.27 -6.64 -6.83
C ALA A 54 -34.64 -6.12 -7.24
N THR A 55 -35.39 -6.93 -8.00
CA THR A 55 -36.81 -6.69 -8.31
C THR A 55 -37.66 -7.76 -7.65
N LEU A 56 -38.74 -7.37 -6.99
CA LEU A 56 -39.69 -8.26 -6.32
C LEU A 56 -41.10 -7.67 -6.30
N PRO A 57 -42.18 -8.46 -6.12
CA PRO A 57 -43.50 -7.91 -5.88
C PRO A 57 -43.56 -7.18 -4.54
N ASP A 58 -44.09 -5.95 -4.53
CA ASP A 58 -44.31 -5.16 -3.32
C ASP A 58 -45.42 -5.80 -2.48
N ASP A 59 -45.26 -5.80 -1.16
CA ASP A 59 -46.31 -6.16 -0.21
C ASP A 59 -46.85 -4.95 0.56
N GLY A 60 -46.29 -3.75 0.28
CA GLY A 60 -46.73 -2.47 0.81
C GLY A 60 -46.36 -2.20 2.27
N VAL A 61 -45.78 -3.16 3.00
CA VAL A 61 -45.53 -3.04 4.45
C VAL A 61 -44.15 -3.52 4.90
N SER A 62 -43.52 -4.44 4.18
CA SER A 62 -42.28 -5.05 4.62
C SER A 62 -41.04 -4.23 4.25
N ALA A 63 -40.03 -4.35 5.11
CA ALA A 63 -38.68 -3.90 4.83
C ALA A 63 -37.88 -5.01 4.15
N PHE A 64 -37.05 -4.62 3.19
CA PHE A 64 -36.08 -5.51 2.55
C PHE A 64 -34.80 -5.56 3.38
N ASP A 65 -34.31 -6.76 3.65
CA ASP A 65 -33.05 -6.99 4.37
C ASP A 65 -31.98 -7.54 3.40
N PRO A 66 -31.08 -6.68 2.90
CA PRO A 66 -30.04 -7.11 1.97
C PRO A 66 -29.03 -8.07 2.60
N LYS A 67 -28.88 -8.11 3.93
CA LYS A 67 -27.92 -8.99 4.63
C LYS A 67 -28.29 -10.46 4.53
N LYS A 68 -29.53 -10.74 4.12
CA LYS A 68 -30.05 -12.09 3.85
C LYS A 68 -29.87 -12.53 2.40
N ILE A 69 -29.29 -11.69 1.55
CA ILE A 69 -28.99 -12.01 0.16
C ILE A 69 -27.53 -12.43 0.03
N SER A 70 -27.27 -13.56 -0.61
CA SER A 70 -25.93 -14.06 -0.89
C SER A 70 -25.77 -14.44 -2.36
N LEU A 71 -24.59 -14.18 -2.91
CA LEU A 71 -24.17 -14.52 -4.26
C LEU A 71 -23.01 -15.51 -4.17
N THR A 72 -23.08 -16.58 -4.96
CA THR A 72 -21.93 -17.43 -5.24
C THR A 72 -21.31 -16.92 -6.53
N VAL A 73 -20.07 -16.44 -6.43
CA VAL A 73 -19.33 -15.83 -7.54
C VAL A 73 -18.08 -16.66 -7.80
N THR A 74 -17.79 -16.92 -9.06
CA THR A 74 -16.57 -17.58 -9.49
C THR A 74 -15.70 -16.62 -10.29
N ASP A 75 -14.42 -16.56 -9.95
CA ASP A 75 -13.41 -15.72 -10.56
C ASP A 75 -12.25 -16.58 -11.12
N PRO A 76 -11.55 -16.16 -12.19
CA PRO A 76 -10.27 -16.75 -12.54
C PRO A 76 -9.24 -16.43 -11.45
N GLY A 77 -8.26 -17.30 -11.28
CA GLY A 77 -7.19 -17.14 -10.30
C GLY A 77 -6.10 -18.17 -10.48
N PHE A 78 -5.24 -18.33 -9.47
CA PHE A 78 -4.14 -19.28 -9.48
C PHE A 78 -4.01 -20.04 -8.16
N ASP A 79 -3.45 -21.25 -8.22
CA ASP A 79 -3.01 -22.01 -7.05
C ASP A 79 -1.53 -21.72 -6.71
N THR A 80 -1.03 -22.27 -5.60
CA THR A 80 0.37 -22.08 -5.17
C THR A 80 1.39 -22.73 -6.09
N ALA A 81 0.94 -23.63 -6.97
CA ALA A 81 1.74 -24.22 -8.03
C ALA A 81 1.68 -23.40 -9.33
N GLY A 82 1.05 -22.21 -9.33
CA GLY A 82 0.96 -21.32 -10.48
C GLY A 82 0.02 -21.80 -11.58
N ASN A 83 -0.79 -22.83 -11.33
CA ASN A 83 -1.79 -23.28 -12.31
C ASN A 83 -3.01 -22.37 -12.26
N ALA A 84 -3.56 -22.05 -13.44
CA ALA A 84 -4.83 -21.32 -13.51
C ALA A 84 -5.95 -22.17 -12.90
N THR A 85 -6.77 -21.54 -12.06
CA THR A 85 -7.90 -22.18 -11.37
C THR A 85 -9.10 -21.23 -11.34
N VAL A 86 -10.22 -21.76 -10.85
CA VAL A 86 -11.43 -20.98 -10.57
C VAL A 86 -11.61 -20.88 -9.07
N VAL A 87 -11.68 -19.65 -8.56
CA VAL A 87 -11.91 -19.39 -7.14
C VAL A 87 -13.37 -19.05 -6.93
N THR A 88 -14.00 -19.74 -5.99
CA THR A 88 -15.39 -19.47 -5.59
C THR A 88 -15.42 -18.59 -4.35
N ARG A 89 -16.18 -17.50 -4.40
CA ARG A 89 -16.45 -16.60 -3.28
C ARG A 89 -17.93 -16.54 -2.98
N THR A 90 -18.25 -16.27 -1.71
CA THR A 90 -19.59 -15.86 -1.30
C THR A 90 -19.57 -14.36 -1.01
N ILE A 91 -20.40 -13.62 -1.73
CA ILE A 91 -20.60 -12.18 -1.54
C ILE A 91 -21.99 -11.96 -0.96
N THR A 92 -22.12 -11.13 0.06
CA THR A 92 -23.40 -10.87 0.73
C THR A 92 -23.85 -9.42 0.52
N GLY A 93 -25.15 -9.15 0.59
CA GLY A 93 -25.63 -7.77 0.66
C GLY A 93 -25.29 -7.14 2.01
N THR A 94 -25.09 -5.82 2.04
CA THR A 94 -24.76 -5.09 3.28
C THR A 94 -25.92 -4.20 3.74
N GLU A 95 -26.17 -3.10 3.03
CA GLU A 95 -27.21 -2.12 3.35
C GLU A 95 -27.86 -1.61 2.06
N ILE A 96 -29.12 -1.15 2.18
CA ILE A 96 -29.79 -0.47 1.07
C ILE A 96 -29.12 0.89 0.88
N VAL A 97 -28.68 1.16 -0.34
CA VAL A 97 -28.04 2.42 -0.69
C VAL A 97 -29.02 3.56 -0.44
N ARG A 98 -28.57 4.66 0.15
CA ARG A 98 -29.40 5.86 0.36
C ARG A 98 -29.54 6.67 -0.92
N LYS A 99 -30.58 7.50 -0.93
CA LYS A 99 -30.61 8.61 -1.88
C LYS A 99 -29.57 9.66 -1.50
N GLN A 100 -29.14 10.45 -2.45
CA GLN A 100 -28.23 11.56 -2.28
C GLN A 100 -28.98 12.75 -1.66
N TYR A 101 -28.24 13.63 -0.99
CA TYR A 101 -28.73 14.96 -0.61
C TYR A 101 -29.50 15.66 -1.75
N PRO A 102 -30.67 16.27 -1.48
CA PRO A 102 -31.28 16.51 -0.15
C PRO A 102 -32.20 15.38 0.36
N ASN A 103 -32.21 14.23 -0.31
CA ASN A 103 -33.09 13.10 0.01
C ASN A 103 -32.39 12.01 0.84
N GLN A 104 -31.24 12.29 1.45
CA GLN A 104 -30.39 11.33 2.18
C GLN A 104 -31.05 10.63 3.38
N GLY A 105 -32.21 11.13 3.84
CA GLY A 105 -33.05 10.43 4.80
C GLY A 105 -33.77 9.20 4.21
N GLN A 106 -33.79 9.04 2.89
CA GLN A 106 -34.49 7.97 2.18
C GLN A 106 -33.54 6.90 1.66
N ARG A 107 -34.04 5.67 1.59
CA ARG A 107 -33.39 4.56 0.90
C ARG A 107 -33.68 4.64 -0.61
N LEU A 108 -32.75 4.17 -1.43
CA LEU A 108 -32.87 4.10 -2.87
C LEU A 108 -33.66 2.84 -3.24
N ASN A 109 -34.98 3.00 -3.33
CA ASN A 109 -35.91 2.02 -3.82
C ASN A 109 -37.04 2.71 -4.60
N SER A 110 -37.74 1.95 -5.45
CA SER A 110 -38.94 2.45 -6.10
C SER A 110 -40.01 2.76 -5.05
N ALA A 111 -40.87 3.75 -5.34
CA ALA A 111 -42.03 4.04 -4.50
C ALA A 111 -42.92 2.80 -4.38
N PRO A 112 -43.61 2.60 -3.24
CA PRO A 112 -44.59 1.54 -3.11
C PRO A 112 -45.68 1.71 -4.19
N GLY A 113 -45.82 0.73 -5.09
CA GLY A 113 -46.78 0.78 -6.18
C GLY A 113 -48.13 0.13 -5.82
N GLY A 114 -48.23 -0.44 -4.61
CA GLY A 114 -49.35 -1.27 -4.17
C GLY A 114 -49.02 -2.76 -4.23
N ILE A 115 -49.77 -3.56 -3.48
CA ILE A 115 -49.53 -5.01 -3.34
C ILE A 115 -49.48 -5.68 -4.72
N GLY A 116 -48.39 -6.42 -4.98
CA GLY A 116 -48.16 -7.18 -6.22
C GLY A 116 -47.49 -6.40 -7.34
N THR A 117 -47.28 -5.08 -7.20
CA THR A 117 -46.56 -4.29 -8.20
C THR A 117 -45.04 -4.48 -8.09
N PRO A 118 -44.26 -4.35 -9.18
CA PRO A 118 -42.81 -4.48 -9.10
C PRO A 118 -42.19 -3.39 -8.20
N ARG A 119 -41.42 -3.83 -7.21
CA ARG A 119 -40.56 -3.01 -6.36
C ARG A 119 -39.11 -3.27 -6.68
N THR A 120 -38.33 -2.21 -6.82
CA THR A 120 -36.88 -2.27 -7.06
C THR A 120 -36.12 -1.76 -5.84
N VAL A 121 -35.11 -2.50 -5.41
CA VAL A 121 -34.24 -2.15 -4.28
C VAL A 121 -32.79 -2.17 -4.72
N TYR A 122 -32.04 -1.12 -4.36
CA TYR A 122 -30.61 -0.99 -4.64
C TYR A 122 -29.81 -1.16 -3.35
N PHE A 123 -28.95 -2.17 -3.28
CA PHE A 123 -28.19 -2.47 -2.06
C PHE A 123 -26.73 -2.74 -2.36
N ALA A 124 -25.85 -2.34 -1.44
CA ALA A 124 -24.42 -2.55 -1.55
C ALA A 124 -24.05 -4.01 -1.26
N LEU A 125 -22.92 -4.44 -1.82
CA LEU A 125 -22.34 -5.77 -1.64
C LEU A 125 -21.14 -5.72 -0.69
N SER A 126 -20.87 -6.82 0.00
CA SER A 126 -19.74 -6.93 0.94
C SER A 126 -18.37 -6.92 0.22
N GLU A 127 -18.36 -7.34 -1.04
CA GLU A 127 -17.21 -7.30 -1.92
C GLU A 127 -17.65 -6.97 -3.35
N GLU A 128 -16.67 -6.68 -4.21
CA GLU A 128 -16.93 -6.38 -5.61
C GLU A 128 -17.08 -7.65 -6.46
N VAL A 129 -17.92 -7.51 -7.49
CA VAL A 129 -18.02 -8.42 -8.63
C VAL A 129 -17.37 -7.73 -9.83
N PHE A 130 -16.45 -8.41 -10.49
CA PHE A 130 -15.67 -7.88 -11.61
C PHE A 130 -16.33 -8.20 -12.94
N ALA A 131 -15.88 -7.54 -14.00
CA ALA A 131 -16.36 -7.77 -15.37
C ALA A 131 -16.13 -9.21 -15.83
N GLY A 132 -15.04 -9.84 -15.40
CA GLY A 132 -14.75 -11.23 -15.70
C GLY A 132 -15.25 -12.22 -14.64
N SER A 133 -16.08 -11.81 -13.69
CA SER A 133 -16.68 -12.70 -12.69
C SER A 133 -17.95 -13.35 -13.23
N THR A 134 -18.21 -14.61 -12.85
CA THR A 134 -19.47 -15.30 -13.15
C THR A 134 -20.26 -15.50 -11.86
N ILE A 135 -21.53 -15.07 -11.83
CA ILE A 135 -22.43 -15.34 -10.70
C ILE A 135 -23.11 -16.68 -10.99
N THR A 136 -22.78 -17.71 -10.21
CA THR A 136 -23.28 -19.09 -10.43
C THR A 136 -24.55 -19.38 -9.65
N ALA A 137 -24.79 -18.67 -8.56
CA ALA A 137 -26.03 -18.74 -7.79
C ALA A 137 -26.26 -17.44 -7.01
N ALA A 138 -27.53 -17.17 -6.70
CA ALA A 138 -27.92 -16.17 -5.71
C ALA A 138 -29.05 -16.74 -4.86
N ASN A 139 -29.00 -16.50 -3.56
CA ASN A 139 -29.95 -17.05 -2.59
C ASN A 139 -30.45 -15.96 -1.66
N ALA A 140 -31.69 -16.11 -1.20
CA ALA A 140 -32.28 -15.31 -0.15
C ALA A 140 -32.58 -16.19 1.06
N ALA A 141 -32.11 -15.80 2.24
CA ALA A 141 -32.46 -16.44 3.50
C ALA A 141 -33.86 -16.01 3.97
N ALA A 142 -34.54 -16.85 4.75
CA ALA A 142 -35.91 -16.59 5.18
C ALA A 142 -36.08 -15.21 5.87
N GLY A 143 -37.19 -14.54 5.56
CA GLY A 143 -37.53 -13.22 6.08
C GLY A 143 -36.65 -12.09 5.55
N TYR A 144 -36.10 -12.21 4.34
CA TYR A 144 -35.45 -11.09 3.63
C TYR A 144 -36.44 -10.00 3.23
N TYR A 145 -37.73 -10.34 3.13
CA TYR A 145 -38.81 -9.40 2.85
C TYR A 145 -40.10 -9.94 3.48
N GLY A 146 -40.46 -9.43 4.66
CA GLY A 146 -41.64 -9.89 5.40
C GLY A 146 -41.56 -11.38 5.76
N GLY A 147 -42.61 -12.13 5.45
CA GLY A 147 -42.69 -13.58 5.67
C GLY A 147 -42.08 -14.45 4.55
N ALA A 148 -41.27 -13.89 3.66
CA ALA A 148 -40.73 -14.62 2.52
C ALA A 148 -39.88 -15.85 2.95
N ALA A 149 -40.12 -16.99 2.32
CA ALA A 149 -39.36 -18.21 2.55
C ALA A 149 -37.93 -18.10 1.97
N ALA A 150 -37.01 -18.92 2.49
CA ALA A 150 -35.68 -19.04 1.88
C ALA A 150 -35.78 -19.67 0.49
N GLY A 151 -34.92 -19.26 -0.44
CA GLY A 151 -34.90 -19.83 -1.79
C GLY A 151 -33.85 -19.24 -2.72
N SER A 152 -33.68 -19.89 -3.88
CA SER A 152 -32.84 -19.40 -4.97
C SER A 152 -33.48 -18.21 -5.68
N ILE A 153 -32.66 -17.25 -6.06
CA ILE A 153 -33.06 -16.06 -6.82
C ILE A 153 -32.86 -16.34 -8.31
N ALA A 154 -33.85 -16.02 -9.14
CA ALA A 154 -33.78 -16.17 -10.59
C ALA A 154 -33.32 -14.88 -11.29
N GLY A 155 -33.03 -14.95 -12.59
CA GLY A 155 -32.75 -13.78 -13.43
C GLY A 155 -31.49 -13.01 -12.99
N ILE A 156 -30.42 -13.74 -12.66
CA ILE A 156 -29.18 -13.17 -12.16
C ILE A 156 -28.34 -12.65 -13.32
N VAL A 157 -27.89 -11.39 -13.24
CA VAL A 157 -27.07 -10.74 -14.26
C VAL A 157 -25.86 -10.06 -13.63
N ASN A 158 -24.69 -10.19 -14.25
CA ASN A 158 -23.52 -9.37 -13.94
C ASN A 158 -23.32 -8.33 -15.05
N SER A 159 -23.62 -7.07 -14.75
CA SER A 159 -23.39 -5.92 -15.64
C SER A 159 -22.15 -5.11 -15.25
N SER A 160 -21.33 -5.61 -14.32
CA SER A 160 -20.10 -4.94 -13.89
C SER A 160 -19.13 -4.76 -15.06
N SER A 161 -18.52 -3.58 -15.16
CA SER A 161 -17.39 -3.30 -16.04
C SER A 161 -16.08 -3.12 -15.26
N LEU A 162 -16.09 -3.43 -13.96
CA LEU A 162 -14.94 -3.23 -13.09
C LEU A 162 -13.85 -4.26 -13.40
N ALA A 163 -12.65 -3.79 -13.75
CA ALA A 163 -11.50 -4.66 -13.96
C ALA A 163 -11.06 -5.31 -12.64
N TYR A 164 -10.45 -6.49 -12.74
CA TYR A 164 -9.77 -7.08 -11.60
C TYR A 164 -8.67 -6.14 -11.09
N PRO A 165 -8.46 -6.05 -9.77
CA PRO A 165 -7.28 -5.39 -9.21
C PRO A 165 -6.01 -6.02 -9.79
N VAL A 166 -4.97 -5.21 -9.98
CA VAL A 166 -3.64 -5.74 -10.26
C VAL A 166 -2.83 -5.80 -8.96
N PRO A 167 -1.94 -6.78 -8.79
CA PRO A 167 -1.00 -6.82 -7.67
C PRO A 167 -0.10 -5.59 -7.62
N LEU A 168 0.21 -5.15 -6.41
CA LEU A 168 1.19 -4.12 -6.10
C LEU A 168 2.53 -4.82 -5.84
N PHE A 169 3.60 -4.38 -6.48
CA PHE A 169 4.88 -5.10 -6.47
C PHE A 169 6.06 -4.14 -6.33
N ALA A 170 7.04 -4.51 -5.51
CA ALA A 170 8.33 -3.81 -5.41
C ALA A 170 9.50 -4.77 -5.24
N TRP A 171 10.61 -4.48 -5.93
CA TRP A 171 11.89 -5.14 -5.69
C TRP A 171 12.52 -4.68 -4.38
N LEU A 172 13.19 -5.59 -3.66
CA LEU A 172 13.93 -5.29 -2.43
C LEU A 172 15.43 -5.04 -2.67
N GLN A 173 15.81 -4.91 -3.94
CA GLN A 173 17.17 -4.58 -4.36
C GLN A 173 17.20 -3.38 -5.31
N PRO A 174 18.30 -2.60 -5.29
CA PRO A 174 18.52 -1.54 -6.25
C PRO A 174 18.54 -2.05 -7.69
N GLN A 175 18.10 -1.21 -8.62
CA GLN A 175 18.38 -1.42 -10.04
C GLN A 175 19.90 -1.43 -10.28
N HIS A 176 20.36 -2.06 -11.35
CA HIS A 176 21.77 -2.07 -11.77
C HIS A 176 22.74 -2.79 -10.82
N GLU A 177 22.24 -3.74 -10.02
CA GLU A 177 23.12 -4.66 -9.27
C GLU A 177 24.02 -5.46 -10.23
N ARG A 178 25.23 -5.78 -9.76
CA ARG A 178 26.20 -6.60 -10.50
C ARG A 178 26.05 -8.04 -10.08
N ALA A 179 25.59 -8.90 -10.98
CA ALA A 179 25.49 -10.33 -10.75
C ALA A 179 26.78 -11.05 -11.15
N THR A 180 27.38 -11.80 -10.22
CA THR A 180 28.63 -12.55 -10.46
C THR A 180 28.45 -14.04 -10.21
N GLY A 181 29.26 -14.88 -10.87
CA GLY A 181 29.19 -16.33 -10.71
C GLY A 181 28.03 -16.95 -11.50
N ALA A 182 27.39 -17.99 -10.95
CA ALA A 182 26.41 -18.79 -11.68
C ALA A 182 24.98 -18.23 -11.69
N SER A 183 24.65 -17.33 -10.76
CA SER A 183 23.25 -16.92 -10.52
C SER A 183 23.12 -15.52 -9.91
N PHE A 184 21.92 -14.93 -10.00
CA PHE A 184 21.55 -13.65 -9.41
C PHE A 184 20.36 -13.82 -8.46
N ALA A 185 20.55 -13.48 -7.18
CA ALA A 185 19.48 -13.54 -6.18
C ALA A 185 18.55 -12.32 -6.31
N VAL A 186 17.25 -12.57 -6.24
CA VAL A 186 16.22 -11.53 -6.26
C VAL A 186 15.22 -11.74 -5.14
N GLU A 187 14.79 -10.64 -4.51
CA GLU A 187 13.69 -10.61 -3.56
C GLU A 187 12.68 -9.51 -3.94
N ALA A 188 11.42 -9.75 -3.67
CA ALA A 188 10.34 -8.79 -3.91
C ALA A 188 9.27 -8.83 -2.82
N ALA A 189 8.69 -7.68 -2.51
CA ALA A 189 7.44 -7.58 -1.76
C ALA A 189 6.27 -7.46 -2.74
N CYS A 190 5.15 -8.09 -2.41
CA CYS A 190 3.96 -8.04 -3.24
C CYS A 190 2.70 -8.02 -2.36
N TYR A 191 1.72 -7.20 -2.73
CA TYR A 191 0.47 -7.04 -2.01
C TYR A 191 -0.72 -7.09 -2.96
N HIS A 192 -1.81 -7.68 -2.50
CA HIS A 192 -3.02 -7.80 -3.30
C HIS A 192 -4.26 -7.82 -2.42
N ARG A 193 -5.36 -7.25 -2.93
CA ARG A 193 -6.57 -7.07 -2.14
C ARG A 193 -7.30 -8.38 -1.77
N HIS A 194 -7.03 -9.44 -2.52
CA HIS A 194 -7.56 -10.78 -2.29
C HIS A 194 -6.51 -11.72 -1.67
N ALA A 195 -5.63 -11.19 -0.82
CA ALA A 195 -4.72 -11.98 0.00
C ALA A 195 -5.50 -12.99 0.86
N MET A 196 -4.97 -14.20 0.99
CA MET A 196 -5.56 -15.29 1.76
C MET A 196 -4.51 -16.37 2.06
N ASN A 197 -4.83 -17.30 2.95
CA ASN A 197 -3.97 -18.43 3.29
C ASN A 197 -2.55 -18.05 3.74
N GLY A 198 -2.42 -16.92 4.43
CA GLY A 198 -1.14 -16.37 4.88
C GLY A 198 -0.27 -15.83 3.76
N GLN A 199 -0.83 -15.54 2.58
CA GLN A 199 -0.07 -15.09 1.42
C GLN A 199 -0.81 -14.00 0.64
N GLN A 200 -0.07 -12.98 0.23
CA GLN A 200 -0.60 -11.88 -0.56
C GLN A 200 -1.05 -12.32 -1.96
N VAL A 201 -0.34 -13.27 -2.58
CA VAL A 201 -0.63 -13.85 -3.90
C VAL A 201 -0.38 -15.35 -3.86
N ALA A 202 -0.80 -16.09 -4.88
CA ALA A 202 -0.68 -17.54 -4.92
C ALA A 202 0.78 -17.99 -5.15
N CYS A 203 1.46 -17.36 -6.11
CA CYS A 203 2.90 -17.50 -6.30
C CYS A 203 3.47 -16.35 -7.14
N ILE A 204 4.80 -16.25 -7.21
CA ILE A 204 5.50 -15.39 -8.17
C ILE A 204 6.50 -16.21 -8.97
N GLU A 205 6.50 -16.03 -10.28
CA GLU A 205 7.48 -16.63 -11.19
C GLU A 205 8.51 -15.58 -11.61
N PHE A 206 9.78 -15.94 -11.60
CA PHE A 206 10.89 -15.06 -11.93
C PHE A 206 11.74 -15.66 -13.05
N TYR A 207 12.18 -14.84 -14.00
CA TYR A 207 13.15 -15.23 -15.01
C TYR A 207 13.99 -14.05 -15.49
N GLY A 208 15.15 -14.33 -16.05
CA GLY A 208 16.06 -13.36 -16.66
C GLY A 208 15.85 -13.26 -18.16
N ARG A 209 16.07 -12.07 -18.70
CA ARG A 209 16.08 -11.75 -20.13
C ARG A 209 17.28 -10.86 -20.44
N ASP A 210 17.97 -11.12 -21.54
CA ASP A 210 19.07 -10.26 -22.02
C ASP A 210 18.57 -8.93 -22.61
N ALA A 211 19.48 -8.00 -22.91
CA ALA A 211 19.10 -6.68 -23.42
C ALA A 211 18.41 -6.75 -24.79
N ALA A 212 18.78 -7.72 -25.62
CA ALA A 212 18.20 -7.94 -26.94
C ALA A 212 16.85 -8.70 -26.91
N GLY A 213 16.51 -9.33 -25.78
CA GLY A 213 15.32 -10.15 -25.60
C GLY A 213 15.39 -11.57 -26.17
N GLY A 214 16.52 -11.97 -26.76
CA GLY A 214 16.70 -13.25 -27.44
C GLY A 214 17.08 -14.40 -26.51
N ASN A 215 17.68 -14.12 -25.35
CA ASN A 215 18.06 -15.13 -24.36
C ASN A 215 17.18 -15.02 -23.12
N LEU A 216 16.51 -16.12 -22.78
CA LEU A 216 15.71 -16.25 -21.56
C LEU A 216 16.33 -17.28 -20.63
N THR A 217 16.18 -17.10 -19.33
CA THR A 217 16.56 -18.09 -18.33
C THR A 217 15.39 -19.05 -18.05
N ALA A 218 15.68 -20.17 -17.40
CA ALA A 218 14.64 -21.01 -16.82
C ALA A 218 13.83 -20.23 -15.76
N VAL A 219 12.52 -20.46 -15.73
CA VAL A 219 11.60 -19.87 -14.74
C VAL A 219 11.88 -20.44 -13.35
N GLN A 220 11.95 -19.54 -12.37
CA GLN A 220 12.10 -19.84 -10.95
C GLN A 220 10.82 -19.46 -10.23
N ARG A 221 10.15 -20.43 -9.60
CA ARG A 221 8.88 -20.18 -8.90
C ARG A 221 9.09 -20.04 -7.40
N ALA A 222 8.60 -18.95 -6.84
CA ALA A 222 8.42 -18.76 -5.41
C ALA A 222 6.96 -19.07 -5.07
N SER A 223 6.71 -20.23 -4.47
CA SER A 223 5.35 -20.68 -4.07
C SER A 223 4.95 -20.28 -2.65
N LEU A 224 5.90 -19.76 -1.86
CA LEU A 224 5.68 -19.26 -0.50
C LEU A 224 6.64 -18.10 -0.24
N PRO A 225 6.21 -17.04 0.48
CA PRO A 225 7.11 -16.01 0.96
C PRO A 225 7.89 -16.48 2.19
N ALA A 226 9.03 -15.84 2.42
CA ALA A 226 9.87 -15.98 3.63
C ALA A 226 10.46 -14.62 4.02
N LEU A 227 10.88 -14.44 5.28
CA LEU A 227 11.51 -13.19 5.72
C LEU A 227 12.72 -12.81 4.84
N SER A 228 12.81 -11.55 4.42
CA SER A 228 13.86 -11.03 3.52
C SER A 228 15.27 -11.34 4.04
N ALA A 229 16.18 -11.67 3.12
CA ALA A 229 17.61 -11.83 3.40
C ALA A 229 18.43 -10.58 3.02
N PHE A 230 17.86 -9.68 2.22
CA PHE A 230 18.47 -8.38 1.93
C PHE A 230 18.22 -7.34 3.02
N GLN A 231 17.17 -7.50 3.81
CA GLN A 231 16.90 -6.66 4.96
C GLN A 231 17.52 -7.24 6.22
N THR A 232 18.37 -6.47 6.90
CA THR A 232 19.10 -6.88 8.11
C THR A 232 18.78 -6.03 9.34
N ALA A 233 17.99 -4.97 9.17
CA ALA A 233 17.58 -4.07 10.24
C ALA A 233 16.10 -3.66 10.09
N GLY A 234 15.53 -3.11 11.18
CA GLY A 234 14.09 -2.85 11.29
C GLY A 234 13.24 -4.12 11.27
N PRO A 235 11.91 -3.99 11.20
CA PRO A 235 11.00 -5.14 11.11
C PRO A 235 11.12 -5.85 9.75
N ILE A 236 11.58 -7.09 9.74
CA ILE A 236 11.90 -7.80 8.48
C ILE A 236 10.62 -8.12 7.70
N VAL A 237 10.58 -7.71 6.42
CA VAL A 237 9.44 -7.95 5.53
C VAL A 237 9.40 -9.38 4.98
N GLU A 238 8.19 -9.86 4.67
CA GLU A 238 7.99 -11.04 3.85
C GLU A 238 8.41 -10.80 2.39
N ALA A 239 9.27 -11.67 1.88
CA ALA A 239 9.83 -11.58 0.54
C ALA A 239 9.54 -12.85 -0.28
N TRP A 240 9.21 -12.63 -1.55
CA TRP A 240 9.20 -13.65 -2.59
C TRP A 240 10.61 -13.73 -3.17
N LYS A 241 11.23 -14.92 -3.08
CA LYS A 241 12.66 -15.09 -3.35
C LYS A 241 12.90 -16.02 -4.52
N ALA A 242 13.86 -15.68 -5.36
CA ALA A 242 14.32 -16.54 -6.45
C ALA A 242 15.80 -16.33 -6.78
N THR A 243 16.36 -17.28 -7.53
CA THR A 243 17.76 -17.27 -7.97
C THR A 243 17.82 -17.43 -9.48
N ILE A 244 17.99 -16.33 -10.21
CA ILE A 244 18.02 -16.31 -11.68
C ILE A 244 19.33 -16.94 -12.18
N PRO A 245 19.31 -18.02 -12.98
CA PRO A 245 20.53 -18.62 -13.50
C PRO A 245 21.13 -17.77 -14.63
N LEU A 246 22.44 -17.53 -14.61
CA LEU A 246 23.13 -16.65 -15.57
C LEU A 246 23.69 -17.38 -16.80
N ALA A 247 23.59 -18.71 -16.84
CA ALA A 247 24.25 -19.53 -17.86
C ALA A 247 23.89 -19.10 -19.30
N THR A 248 22.60 -18.85 -19.57
CA THR A 248 22.08 -18.45 -20.88
C THR A 248 22.24 -16.96 -21.18
N LEU A 249 22.54 -16.13 -20.17
CA LEU A 249 22.63 -14.68 -20.34
C LEU A 249 24.03 -14.26 -20.82
N PRO A 250 24.17 -13.33 -21.77
CA PRO A 250 25.47 -12.86 -22.24
C PRO A 250 26.30 -12.20 -21.13
N GLN A 251 27.61 -12.41 -21.18
CA GLN A 251 28.57 -11.77 -20.27
C GLN A 251 28.69 -10.27 -20.60
N GLY A 252 28.71 -9.41 -19.57
CA GLY A 252 28.82 -7.96 -19.70
C GLY A 252 27.56 -7.24 -20.16
N ASP A 253 26.43 -7.96 -20.24
CA ASP A 253 25.16 -7.41 -20.71
C ASP A 253 24.27 -6.89 -19.58
N LEU A 254 23.49 -5.84 -19.86
CA LEU A 254 22.53 -5.27 -18.92
C LEU A 254 21.20 -6.00 -19.08
N CYS A 255 21.04 -7.08 -18.33
CA CYS A 255 19.88 -7.95 -18.36
C CYS A 255 18.74 -7.41 -17.48
N GLN A 256 17.56 -8.03 -17.62
CA GLN A 256 16.38 -7.77 -16.82
C GLN A 256 15.94 -9.04 -16.09
N ALA A 257 15.67 -8.94 -14.80
CA ALA A 257 14.87 -9.90 -14.05
C ALA A 257 13.40 -9.46 -14.12
N ILE A 258 12.55 -10.39 -14.54
CA ILE A 258 11.12 -10.19 -14.75
C ILE A 258 10.38 -11.01 -13.69
N ALA A 259 9.29 -10.45 -13.17
CA ALA A 259 8.34 -11.16 -12.33
C ALA A 259 7.00 -11.31 -13.04
N VAL A 260 6.38 -12.49 -12.89
CA VAL A 260 5.00 -12.75 -13.26
C VAL A 260 4.26 -13.14 -11.97
N VAL A 261 3.45 -12.21 -11.48
CA VAL A 261 2.69 -12.36 -10.25
C VAL A 261 1.39 -13.11 -10.55
N LYS A 262 1.13 -14.19 -9.80
CA LYS A 262 -0.08 -15.01 -9.93
C LYS A 262 -0.98 -14.76 -8.72
N PRO A 263 -1.97 -13.86 -8.80
CA PRO A 263 -2.85 -13.58 -7.66
C PRO A 263 -3.82 -14.74 -7.40
N TRP A 264 -4.36 -14.82 -6.19
CA TRP A 264 -5.43 -15.76 -5.88
C TRP A 264 -6.68 -15.54 -6.73
N ILE A 265 -7.00 -14.28 -7.02
CA ILE A 265 -8.16 -13.86 -7.81
C ILE A 265 -7.69 -12.80 -8.80
N GLY A 266 -8.06 -12.97 -10.07
CA GLY A 266 -7.68 -12.10 -11.17
C GLY A 266 -6.64 -12.73 -12.11
N PRO A 267 -6.36 -12.05 -13.25
CA PRO A 267 -5.37 -12.50 -14.21
C PRO A 267 -3.94 -12.37 -13.67
N ALA A 268 -2.99 -13.05 -14.32
CA ALA A 268 -1.58 -12.87 -14.02
C ALA A 268 -1.12 -11.43 -14.34
N PHE A 269 -0.26 -10.89 -13.50
CA PHE A 269 0.39 -9.60 -13.71
C PHE A 269 1.85 -9.82 -14.13
N ASP A 270 2.15 -9.52 -15.39
CA ASP A 270 3.44 -9.78 -16.02
C ASP A 270 4.20 -8.47 -16.25
N LEU A 271 5.34 -8.29 -15.57
CA LEU A 271 6.17 -7.08 -15.68
C LEU A 271 6.86 -6.93 -17.05
N SER A 272 6.86 -7.96 -17.90
CA SER A 272 7.53 -7.91 -19.21
C SER A 272 6.70 -7.25 -20.31
N VAL A 273 5.40 -7.10 -20.10
CA VAL A 273 4.47 -6.60 -21.11
C VAL A 273 4.15 -5.13 -20.83
N ALA A 274 4.29 -4.28 -21.84
CA ALA A 274 3.89 -2.89 -21.73
C ALA A 274 2.37 -2.79 -21.51
N GLY A 275 1.93 -2.12 -20.44
CA GLY A 275 0.51 -1.89 -20.15
C GLY A 275 -0.26 -3.05 -19.51
N THR A 276 0.39 -4.15 -19.11
CA THR A 276 -0.24 -5.20 -18.27
C THR A 276 -0.47 -4.76 -16.83
N GLY A 277 0.11 -3.63 -16.42
CA GLY A 277 -0.25 -2.89 -15.21
C GLY A 277 -1.13 -1.71 -15.55
N VAL A 278 -2.27 -1.58 -14.86
CA VAL A 278 -3.18 -0.42 -14.96
C VAL A 278 -2.57 0.84 -14.31
N TYR A 279 -1.29 0.79 -13.93
CA TYR A 279 -0.60 1.79 -13.14
C TYR A 279 0.37 2.58 -14.01
N GLY A 280 -0.19 3.57 -14.70
CA GLY A 280 0.55 4.41 -15.64
C GLY A 280 0.81 3.72 -16.98
N THR A 281 0.71 4.49 -18.05
CA THR A 281 1.05 4.02 -19.39
C THR A 281 2.56 3.82 -19.47
N LEU A 282 3.07 2.64 -19.11
CA LEU A 282 4.38 2.19 -19.58
C LEU A 282 4.25 1.97 -21.08
N THR A 283 4.39 3.03 -21.87
CA THR A 283 4.53 2.89 -23.32
C THR A 283 5.82 2.14 -23.59
N ALA A 284 5.79 1.10 -24.41
CA ALA A 284 7.02 0.49 -24.92
C ALA A 284 7.90 1.60 -25.53
N GLY A 285 9.12 1.78 -25.01
CA GLY A 285 10.02 2.88 -25.39
C GLY A 285 10.01 4.11 -24.47
N THR A 286 9.24 4.10 -23.36
CA THR A 286 9.38 5.10 -22.28
C THR A 286 10.78 4.96 -21.67
N PRO A 287 11.46 6.07 -21.28
CA PRO A 287 12.79 6.00 -20.69
C PRO A 287 12.83 4.97 -19.57
N VAL A 288 13.78 4.05 -19.70
CA VAL A 288 14.02 2.94 -18.78
C VAL A 288 14.26 3.45 -17.34
N ASP A 289 14.60 4.71 -17.14
CA ASP A 289 14.88 5.27 -15.80
C ASP A 289 13.61 5.79 -15.10
N THR A 290 12.74 4.88 -14.65
CA THR A 290 11.59 5.17 -13.78
C THR A 290 11.79 4.60 -12.38
N ALA A 291 11.42 5.37 -11.36
CA ALA A 291 11.39 4.96 -9.95
C ALA A 291 10.18 4.09 -9.58
N GLN A 292 9.30 3.80 -10.54
CA GLN A 292 8.12 2.98 -10.31
C GLN A 292 8.52 1.55 -9.93
N PRO A 293 7.94 1.01 -8.85
CA PRO A 293 8.35 -0.27 -8.27
C PRO A 293 7.90 -1.47 -9.15
N GLU A 294 6.98 -1.22 -10.09
CA GLU A 294 6.35 -2.20 -10.99
C GLU A 294 7.06 -2.31 -12.34
N THR A 295 8.38 -2.18 -12.35
CA THR A 295 9.18 -2.34 -13.56
C THR A 295 10.13 -3.53 -13.44
N PRO A 296 10.54 -4.15 -14.56
CA PRO A 296 11.59 -5.17 -14.54
C PRO A 296 12.86 -4.65 -13.85
N LEU A 297 13.51 -5.51 -13.07
CA LEU A 297 14.75 -5.19 -12.37
C LEU A 297 15.95 -5.38 -13.30
N ARG A 298 16.76 -4.34 -13.49
CA ARG A 298 18.00 -4.42 -14.25
C ARG A 298 19.13 -4.93 -13.38
N PHE A 299 19.94 -5.78 -13.98
CA PHE A 299 21.20 -6.21 -13.40
C PHE A 299 22.24 -6.43 -14.51
N LEU A 300 23.50 -6.20 -14.18
CA LEU A 300 24.60 -6.56 -15.07
C LEU A 300 24.93 -8.03 -14.89
N CYS A 301 24.87 -8.82 -15.97
CA CYS A 301 25.40 -10.18 -15.97
C CYS A 301 26.93 -10.12 -16.09
N ASP A 302 27.64 -10.27 -14.98
CA ASP A 302 29.11 -10.35 -14.91
C ASP A 302 29.57 -11.73 -14.41
N LYS A 303 29.01 -12.79 -15.01
CA LYS A 303 29.21 -14.19 -14.61
C LYS A 303 30.67 -14.64 -14.63
N THR A 304 31.52 -14.03 -15.45
CA THR A 304 32.97 -14.32 -15.53
C THR A 304 33.86 -13.30 -14.81
N GLY A 305 33.30 -12.21 -14.28
CA GLY A 305 34.10 -11.08 -13.75
C GLY A 305 34.79 -10.23 -14.82
N GLY A 306 34.42 -10.41 -16.10
CA GLY A 306 34.98 -9.68 -17.23
C GLY A 306 34.62 -8.19 -17.27
N TYR A 307 33.56 -7.76 -16.59
CA TYR A 307 33.17 -6.34 -16.54
C TYR A 307 33.80 -5.62 -15.33
N GLY A 308 33.56 -6.10 -14.11
CA GLY A 308 33.99 -5.39 -12.89
C GLY A 308 35.27 -5.93 -12.24
N GLY A 309 35.46 -5.55 -10.97
CA GLY A 309 36.51 -6.07 -10.09
C GLY A 309 37.74 -5.20 -9.91
N LEU A 310 37.82 -4.02 -10.55
CA LEU A 310 38.89 -3.07 -10.27
C LEU A 310 38.70 -2.40 -8.90
N GLN A 311 39.81 -2.06 -8.28
CA GLN A 311 39.85 -1.46 -6.94
C GLN A 311 40.75 -0.22 -6.92
N ALA A 312 40.38 0.79 -6.16
CA ALA A 312 41.22 1.97 -5.90
C ALA A 312 41.15 2.35 -4.43
N TRP A 313 42.22 2.93 -3.90
CA TRP A 313 42.27 3.42 -2.52
C TRP A 313 42.37 4.94 -2.53
N VAL A 314 41.65 5.59 -1.62
CA VAL A 314 41.66 7.04 -1.44
C VAL A 314 42.11 7.35 -0.03
N LYS A 315 43.11 8.22 0.10
CA LYS A 315 43.62 8.71 1.38
C LYS A 315 43.70 10.23 1.34
N ALA A 316 43.04 10.90 2.29
CA ALA A 316 43.05 12.35 2.38
C ALA A 316 44.49 12.87 2.52
N GLY A 317 44.87 13.84 1.69
CA GLY A 317 46.22 14.41 1.67
C GLY A 317 47.28 13.57 0.95
N ALA A 318 46.93 12.44 0.33
CA ALA A 318 47.86 11.71 -0.53
C ALA A 318 48.23 12.52 -1.79
N SER A 319 49.40 12.23 -2.37
CA SER A 319 49.89 12.85 -3.61
C SER A 319 50.06 11.87 -4.77
N GLY A 320 49.75 10.59 -4.55
CA GLY A 320 49.89 9.51 -5.53
C GLY A 320 48.57 9.12 -6.20
N GLY A 321 48.54 7.91 -6.77
CA GLY A 321 47.34 7.30 -7.31
C GLY A 321 47.63 6.19 -8.31
N ALA A 322 47.43 4.94 -7.92
CA ALA A 322 47.40 3.81 -8.85
C ALA A 322 46.22 2.88 -8.56
N VAL A 323 45.55 2.45 -9.63
CA VAL A 323 44.50 1.42 -9.54
C VAL A 323 45.14 0.11 -9.06
N GLY A 324 44.49 -0.56 -8.12
CA GLY A 324 44.95 -1.84 -7.58
C GLY A 324 46.01 -1.76 -6.49
N SER A 325 46.37 -0.57 -6.00
CA SER A 325 47.44 -0.41 -5.00
C SER A 325 47.06 0.48 -3.82
N SER A 326 46.94 -0.13 -2.63
CA SER A 326 46.76 0.60 -1.36
C SER A 326 48.00 1.37 -0.92
N ALA A 327 49.19 1.00 -1.43
CA ALA A 327 50.45 1.68 -1.13
C ALA A 327 50.59 3.03 -1.87
N THR A 328 49.81 3.24 -2.93
CA THR A 328 49.83 4.47 -3.73
C THR A 328 48.42 5.04 -3.89
N PRO A 329 47.76 5.44 -2.79
CA PRO A 329 46.37 5.87 -2.82
C PRO A 329 46.20 7.21 -3.54
N PHE A 330 45.02 7.39 -4.12
CA PHE A 330 44.57 8.65 -4.71
C PHE A 330 44.24 9.67 -3.63
N ALA A 331 44.42 10.96 -3.95
CA ALA A 331 44.05 12.06 -3.07
C ALA A 331 42.54 12.23 -2.90
N THR A 332 41.76 11.93 -3.95
CA THR A 332 40.31 12.19 -4.02
C THR A 332 39.55 11.06 -4.69
N VAL A 333 38.25 10.95 -4.37
CA VAL A 333 37.32 10.04 -5.03
C VAL A 333 37.21 10.34 -6.53
N GLN A 334 37.21 11.62 -6.93
CA GLN A 334 37.16 12.02 -8.33
C GLN A 334 38.36 11.50 -9.12
N ALA A 335 39.58 11.62 -8.57
CA ALA A 335 40.79 11.12 -9.21
C ALA A 335 40.76 9.58 -9.35
N ALA A 336 40.28 8.89 -8.30
CA ALA A 336 40.10 7.45 -8.35
C ALA A 336 39.08 7.02 -9.42
N LEU A 337 37.93 7.68 -9.52
CA LEU A 337 36.92 7.39 -10.54
C LEU A 337 37.45 7.56 -11.97
N ALA A 338 38.17 8.66 -12.24
CA ALA A 338 38.77 8.90 -13.55
C ALA A 338 39.81 7.82 -13.91
N ALA A 339 40.68 7.46 -12.97
CA ALA A 339 41.69 6.43 -13.18
C ALA A 339 41.07 5.03 -13.37
N LEU A 340 40.00 4.70 -12.64
CA LEU A 340 39.24 3.47 -12.82
C LEU A 340 38.60 3.42 -14.22
N ALA A 341 38.02 4.51 -14.71
CA ALA A 341 37.47 4.57 -16.07
C ALA A 341 38.54 4.33 -17.14
N THR A 342 39.74 4.91 -16.98
CA THR A 342 40.87 4.64 -17.88
C THR A 342 41.32 3.17 -17.81
N ALA A 343 41.45 2.62 -16.60
CA ALA A 343 41.88 1.24 -16.40
C ALA A 343 40.87 0.24 -16.98
N ASN A 344 39.58 0.45 -16.76
CA ASN A 344 38.50 -0.33 -17.39
C ASN A 344 38.59 -0.23 -18.93
N GLY A 345 38.85 0.96 -19.48
CA GLY A 345 38.98 1.14 -20.93
C GLY A 345 40.11 0.29 -21.53
N SER A 346 41.24 0.23 -20.84
CA SER A 346 42.42 -0.53 -21.27
C SER A 346 42.33 -2.05 -21.02
N GLY A 347 41.66 -2.47 -19.94
CA GLY A 347 41.73 -3.86 -19.46
C GLY A 347 40.42 -4.65 -19.48
N LYS A 348 39.28 -3.96 -19.63
CA LYS A 348 37.92 -4.55 -19.54
C LYS A 348 37.03 -4.21 -20.74
N GLY A 349 37.47 -3.32 -21.63
CA GLY A 349 36.77 -2.99 -22.88
C GLY A 349 35.60 -2.01 -22.72
N HIS A 350 35.52 -1.29 -21.60
CA HIS A 350 34.53 -0.24 -21.34
C HIS A 350 35.18 0.94 -20.62
N ALA A 351 34.90 2.18 -21.01
CA ALA A 351 35.62 3.37 -20.53
C ALA A 351 34.80 4.15 -19.48
N ASP A 352 34.29 3.44 -18.48
CA ASP A 352 33.44 3.99 -17.42
C ASP A 352 33.90 3.49 -16.03
N HIS A 353 33.42 4.12 -14.95
CA HIS A 353 33.88 3.78 -13.60
C HIS A 353 33.18 2.52 -13.00
N SER A 354 32.10 2.03 -13.59
CA SER A 354 31.20 1.02 -13.02
C SER A 354 31.86 -0.34 -12.81
N GLY A 355 31.31 -1.11 -11.86
CA GLY A 355 31.82 -2.43 -11.50
C GLY A 355 33.08 -2.40 -10.64
N SER A 356 33.54 -1.21 -10.27
CA SER A 356 34.73 -0.98 -9.45
C SER A 356 34.40 -0.80 -7.96
N THR A 357 35.42 -0.86 -7.10
CA THR A 357 35.33 -0.51 -5.68
C THR A 357 36.36 0.55 -5.32
N ILE A 358 35.93 1.59 -4.61
CA ILE A 358 36.81 2.60 -4.01
C ILE A 358 36.82 2.38 -2.50
N PHE A 359 38.01 2.19 -1.93
CA PHE A 359 38.23 2.08 -0.50
C PHE A 359 38.72 3.42 0.07
N LEU A 360 37.98 3.95 1.05
CA LEU A 360 38.37 5.13 1.81
C LEU A 360 39.26 4.69 2.98
N MET A 361 40.47 5.22 3.05
CA MET A 361 41.46 4.84 4.06
C MET A 361 41.40 5.77 5.28
N ASP A 362 41.88 5.28 6.43
CA ASP A 362 42.20 6.14 7.57
C ASP A 362 43.57 6.84 7.39
N ASN A 363 44.01 7.57 8.41
CA ASN A 363 45.36 8.12 8.46
C ASN A 363 46.23 7.42 9.50
N GLY A 364 46.42 6.11 9.34
CA GLY A 364 47.25 5.32 10.26
C GLY A 364 46.60 5.18 11.63
N GLY A 365 45.29 4.87 11.64
CA GLY A 365 44.48 4.75 12.85
C GLY A 365 43.79 6.03 13.33
N ALA A 366 44.16 7.20 12.80
CA ALA A 366 43.46 8.44 13.09
C ALA A 366 42.13 8.56 12.30
N ALA A 367 41.12 9.19 12.90
CA ALA A 367 39.84 9.44 12.25
C ALA A 367 39.98 10.39 11.05
N VAL A 368 39.30 10.08 9.94
CA VAL A 368 39.35 10.85 8.69
C VAL A 368 37.97 10.99 8.06
N ASP A 369 37.67 12.23 7.66
CA ASP A 369 36.54 12.54 6.79
C ASP A 369 37.03 12.75 5.35
N HIS A 370 36.43 12.02 4.42
CA HIS A 370 36.71 12.12 2.99
C HIS A 370 35.64 12.98 2.31
N ALA A 371 36.04 14.14 1.79
CA ALA A 371 35.15 14.98 1.03
C ALA A 371 34.79 14.33 -0.31
N ILE A 372 33.50 14.09 -0.53
CA ILE A 372 32.94 13.74 -1.83
C ILE A 372 32.91 15.04 -2.64
N GLY A 373 33.91 15.24 -3.49
CA GLY A 373 33.99 16.37 -4.42
C GLY A 373 33.10 16.18 -5.66
N ALA A 374 33.10 17.15 -6.58
CA ALA A 374 32.34 17.07 -7.81
C ALA A 374 32.86 15.92 -8.69
N THR A 375 32.01 14.94 -8.98
CA THR A 375 32.38 13.71 -9.71
C THR A 375 31.66 13.57 -11.05
N SER A 376 30.78 14.51 -11.41
CA SER A 376 29.92 14.42 -12.60
C SER A 376 30.64 14.36 -13.95
N ALA A 377 31.96 14.62 -13.99
CA ALA A 377 32.75 14.53 -15.22
C ALA A 377 33.09 13.09 -15.63
N THR A 378 33.01 12.13 -14.71
CA THR A 378 33.29 10.72 -15.00
C THR A 378 32.00 10.00 -15.38
N ALA A 379 31.99 9.34 -16.54
CA ALA A 379 30.83 8.60 -17.03
C ALA A 379 30.60 7.32 -16.23
N ALA A 380 29.33 7.03 -15.93
CA ALA A 380 28.89 5.77 -15.36
C ALA A 380 28.57 4.76 -16.47
N GLY A 381 28.78 3.49 -16.18
CA GLY A 381 28.46 2.37 -17.06
C GLY A 381 27.15 1.68 -16.67
N LYS A 382 27.20 0.35 -16.62
CA LYS A 382 26.01 -0.51 -16.49
C LYS A 382 25.64 -0.89 -15.06
N CYS A 383 26.52 -0.70 -14.07
CA CYS A 383 26.30 -1.11 -12.68
C CYS A 383 26.91 -0.15 -11.66
N TRP A 384 26.69 -0.41 -10.37
CA TRP A 384 27.21 0.43 -9.29
C TRP A 384 28.74 0.45 -9.23
N THR A 385 29.29 1.58 -8.77
CA THR A 385 30.61 1.66 -8.15
C THR A 385 30.44 1.77 -6.65
N ASP A 386 31.06 0.83 -5.94
CA ASP A 386 30.95 0.80 -4.50
C ASP A 386 32.02 1.68 -3.85
N ILE A 387 31.62 2.49 -2.88
CA ILE A 387 32.51 3.25 -2.01
C ILE A 387 32.41 2.63 -0.61
N LYS A 388 33.54 2.09 -0.11
CA LYS A 388 33.64 1.30 1.11
C LYS A 388 34.74 1.84 2.03
N VAL A 389 34.68 1.49 3.31
CA VAL A 389 35.81 1.69 4.22
C VAL A 389 36.88 0.67 3.84
N ASP A 390 38.14 1.08 3.80
CA ASP A 390 39.27 0.17 3.64
C ASP A 390 39.23 -0.88 4.75
N PRO A 391 39.19 -2.20 4.45
CA PRO A 391 39.21 -3.24 5.48
C PRO A 391 40.41 -3.18 6.43
N ALA A 392 41.51 -2.52 6.01
CA ALA A 392 42.69 -2.30 6.85
C ALA A 392 42.58 -1.07 7.77
N ALA A 393 41.55 -0.23 7.62
CA ALA A 393 41.36 0.94 8.47
C ALA A 393 41.05 0.52 9.91
N THR A 394 41.76 1.15 10.85
CA THR A 394 41.57 0.96 12.30
C THR A 394 40.98 2.21 12.96
N GLY A 395 41.13 3.37 12.32
CA GLY A 395 40.46 4.62 12.68
C GLY A 395 39.07 4.76 12.07
N GLN A 396 38.29 5.73 12.58
CA GLN A 396 36.99 6.07 11.99
C GLN A 396 37.17 6.67 10.59
N VAL A 397 36.50 6.11 9.59
CA VAL A 397 36.47 6.63 8.22
C VAL A 397 35.05 7.02 7.85
N ARG A 398 34.85 8.26 7.40
CA ARG A 398 33.54 8.77 6.97
C ARG A 398 33.62 9.43 5.61
N ALA A 399 32.54 9.40 4.86
CA ALA A 399 32.32 10.30 3.74
C ALA A 399 31.62 11.59 4.23
N THR A 400 31.97 12.72 3.65
CA THR A 400 31.34 14.01 3.92
C THR A 400 31.11 14.79 2.63
N VAL A 401 30.19 15.73 2.66
CA VAL A 401 29.92 16.65 1.55
C VAL A 401 30.02 18.08 2.05
N ALA A 402 30.63 18.95 1.24
CA ALA A 402 30.77 20.37 1.52
C ALA A 402 30.32 21.16 0.27
N GLY A 403 29.24 21.92 0.41
CA GLY A 403 28.55 22.57 -0.70
C GLY A 403 27.66 21.62 -1.52
N LEU A 404 27.07 22.18 -2.59
CA LEU A 404 26.24 21.44 -3.52
C LEU A 404 27.16 20.72 -4.51
N VAL A 405 27.21 19.40 -4.42
CA VAL A 405 28.20 18.60 -5.15
C VAL A 405 27.54 17.74 -6.22
N ALA A 406 27.76 18.10 -7.48
CA ALA A 406 27.32 17.28 -8.62
C ALA A 406 28.04 15.92 -8.63
N THR A 407 27.30 14.83 -8.48
CA THR A 407 27.88 13.48 -8.43
C THR A 407 27.90 12.79 -9.78
N ALA A 408 28.77 11.80 -9.95
CA ALA A 408 28.59 10.78 -10.98
C ALA A 408 27.29 9.98 -10.70
N ASP A 409 26.78 9.32 -11.74
CA ASP A 409 25.67 8.38 -11.62
C ASP A 409 26.17 7.03 -11.07
N LEU A 410 25.29 6.18 -10.57
CA LEU A 410 25.59 4.82 -10.11
C LEU A 410 26.70 4.74 -9.04
N LEU A 411 26.71 5.67 -8.08
CA LEU A 411 27.53 5.55 -6.87
C LEU A 411 26.74 4.92 -5.71
N ARG A 412 27.35 3.93 -5.05
CA ARG A 412 26.78 3.25 -3.87
C ARG A 412 27.71 3.35 -2.67
N PHE A 413 27.21 3.86 -1.57
CA PHE A 413 27.97 4.11 -0.35
C PHE A 413 27.68 3.05 0.72
N PHE A 414 28.74 2.40 1.20
CA PHE A 414 28.73 1.51 2.39
C PHE A 414 29.43 2.13 3.59
N VAL A 415 29.85 3.40 3.45
CA VAL A 415 30.61 4.13 4.45
C VAL A 415 29.66 4.97 5.30
N PRO A 416 29.96 5.17 6.59
CA PRO A 416 29.27 6.19 7.37
C PRO A 416 29.37 7.54 6.65
N PHE A 417 28.24 8.24 6.54
CA PHE A 417 28.12 9.52 5.87
C PHE A 417 27.78 10.58 6.91
N PHE A 418 28.58 11.65 6.95
CA PHE A 418 28.38 12.77 7.86
C PHE A 418 28.18 14.07 7.09
N VAL A 419 27.08 14.77 7.36
CA VAL A 419 26.80 16.10 6.83
C VAL A 419 27.22 17.13 7.89
N ASN A 420 28.44 17.66 7.76
CA ASN A 420 29.01 18.65 8.67
C ASN A 420 28.33 20.01 8.42
N ALA A 421 27.73 20.63 9.43
CA ALA A 421 26.72 21.65 9.19
C ALA A 421 27.23 23.11 9.15
N THR A 422 27.10 23.75 7.98
CA THR A 422 26.61 25.12 7.69
C THR A 422 26.58 25.24 6.16
N GLY A 423 25.46 25.69 5.56
CA GLY A 423 25.32 25.82 4.10
C GLY A 423 24.64 24.63 3.38
N ASN A 424 24.62 24.67 2.05
CA ASN A 424 23.97 23.66 1.19
C ASN A 424 24.89 22.43 1.00
N ASN A 425 25.07 21.60 2.02
CA ASN A 425 25.97 20.44 1.99
C ASN A 425 25.22 19.19 1.52
N THR A 426 25.13 19.01 0.20
CA THR A 426 24.18 18.08 -0.43
C THR A 426 24.76 17.47 -1.70
N LEU A 427 24.52 16.17 -1.91
CA LEU A 427 24.82 15.50 -3.17
C LEU A 427 23.76 15.89 -4.21
N ASP A 428 24.19 16.30 -5.40
CA ASP A 428 23.33 16.81 -6.47
C ASP A 428 23.35 15.89 -7.70
N GLY A 429 22.18 15.40 -8.09
CA GLY A 429 21.97 14.65 -9.32
C GLY A 429 22.09 15.49 -10.59
N GLY A 430 22.07 16.82 -10.51
CA GLY A 430 22.17 17.73 -11.65
C GLY A 430 20.81 18.27 -12.11
N SER A 431 20.66 18.65 -13.40
CA SER A 431 19.44 19.31 -13.89
C SER A 431 18.23 18.36 -13.98
N SER A 432 17.03 18.95 -14.00
CA SER A 432 15.71 18.29 -13.96
C SER A 432 15.40 17.28 -15.08
N ALA A 433 16.27 17.16 -16.09
CA ALA A 433 16.15 16.20 -17.19
C ALA A 433 17.02 14.94 -17.01
N ASN A 434 18.01 14.97 -16.11
CA ASN A 434 18.98 13.89 -15.92
C ASN A 434 18.57 12.99 -14.75
N VAL A 435 18.36 11.70 -15.01
CA VAL A 435 17.87 10.73 -14.02
C VAL A 435 19.06 10.02 -13.35
N LYS A 436 19.87 10.74 -12.56
CA LYS A 436 20.96 10.11 -11.81
C LYS A 436 20.42 9.25 -10.66
N ARG A 437 21.21 8.26 -10.29
CA ARG A 437 20.92 7.23 -9.29
C ARG A 437 22.00 7.23 -8.21
N ILE A 438 21.56 7.03 -6.98
CA ILE A 438 22.44 6.95 -5.80
C ILE A 438 21.92 5.90 -4.83
N ALA A 439 22.84 5.20 -4.16
CA ALA A 439 22.49 4.18 -3.18
C ALA A 439 23.31 4.30 -1.89
N PHE A 440 22.69 3.96 -0.77
CA PHE A 440 23.30 3.80 0.55
C PHE A 440 22.95 2.42 1.10
N GLU A 441 23.95 1.68 1.54
CA GLU A 441 23.82 0.28 1.97
C GLU A 441 24.53 0.05 3.31
N GLY A 442 23.79 -0.27 4.36
CA GLY A 442 24.36 -0.48 5.69
C GLY A 442 25.05 0.75 6.28
N ALA A 443 24.82 1.94 5.70
CA ALA A 443 25.52 3.16 6.05
C ALA A 443 24.89 3.85 7.26
N ALA A 444 25.73 4.39 8.14
CA ALA A 444 25.28 5.32 9.18
C ALA A 444 25.19 6.73 8.58
N LEU A 445 23.99 7.29 8.49
CA LEU A 445 23.71 8.63 7.96
C LEU A 445 23.49 9.60 9.11
N SER A 446 24.41 10.55 9.25
CA SER A 446 24.45 11.47 10.38
C SER A 446 24.60 12.92 9.95
N TYR A 447 23.99 13.82 10.70
CA TYR A 447 23.99 15.26 10.41
C TYR A 447 24.48 16.04 11.64
N GLY A 448 25.17 17.15 11.39
CA GLY A 448 25.61 18.07 12.44
C GLY A 448 24.46 18.76 13.18
N ALA A 449 24.78 19.43 14.28
CA ALA A 449 23.79 20.03 15.20
C ALA A 449 22.96 21.18 14.60
N SER A 450 23.42 21.82 13.52
CA SER A 450 22.64 22.79 12.75
C SER A 450 22.01 22.11 11.54
N LEU A 451 20.68 22.26 11.38
CA LEU A 451 19.96 21.64 10.26
C LEU A 451 20.40 22.30 8.94
N PRO A 452 20.84 21.53 7.93
CA PRO A 452 21.15 22.10 6.62
C PRO A 452 19.87 22.64 5.95
N ALA A 453 20.03 23.64 5.08
CA ALA A 453 18.91 24.18 4.30
C ALA A 453 18.36 23.16 3.26
N GLN A 454 19.10 22.09 2.98
CA GLN A 454 18.77 21.02 2.03
C GLN A 454 19.10 19.64 2.64
N GLY A 455 18.40 18.59 2.22
CA GLY A 455 18.67 17.20 2.63
C GLY A 455 20.01 16.64 2.10
N LEU A 456 20.34 15.39 2.43
CA LEU A 456 21.58 14.72 1.98
C LEU A 456 21.65 14.58 0.44
N THR A 457 20.51 14.35 -0.19
CA THR A 457 20.38 14.14 -1.64
C THR A 457 19.44 15.16 -2.26
N PHE A 458 19.79 15.66 -3.43
CA PHE A 458 19.02 16.62 -4.21
C PHE A 458 19.07 16.28 -5.71
N ARG A 459 17.94 16.44 -6.41
CA ARG A 459 17.77 16.22 -7.86
C ARG A 459 18.18 14.82 -8.36
N PHE A 460 18.00 13.79 -7.55
CA PHE A 460 18.21 12.40 -7.97
C PHE A 460 16.92 11.76 -8.45
N GLY A 461 16.98 11.20 -9.65
CA GLY A 461 15.87 10.46 -10.24
C GLY A 461 15.55 9.16 -9.53
N MET A 462 16.53 8.50 -8.90
CA MET A 462 16.31 7.32 -8.06
C MET A 462 17.30 7.27 -6.90
N GLY A 463 16.79 7.30 -5.68
CA GLY A 463 17.55 7.03 -4.46
C GLY A 463 17.20 5.67 -3.85
N TYR A 464 18.21 4.94 -3.40
CA TYR A 464 18.07 3.68 -2.69
C TYR A 464 18.74 3.77 -1.31
N TRP A 465 18.02 3.37 -0.27
CA TRP A 465 18.55 3.23 1.08
C TRP A 465 18.20 1.86 1.59
N ARG A 466 19.20 1.05 1.92
CA ARG A 466 18.98 -0.26 2.53
C ARG A 466 19.80 -0.38 3.80
N ASN A 467 19.15 -0.86 4.86
CA ASN A 467 19.78 -1.17 6.15
C ASN A 467 20.56 0.02 6.76
N CYS A 468 20.16 1.25 6.44
CA CYS A 468 20.85 2.44 6.92
C CYS A 468 20.44 2.78 8.35
N THR A 469 21.37 3.32 9.14
CA THR A 469 21.08 3.87 10.47
C THR A 469 21.08 5.38 10.40
N LEU A 470 20.03 6.03 10.90
CA LEU A 470 19.86 7.47 10.89
C LEU A 470 20.15 8.03 12.27
N THR A 471 20.99 9.06 12.33
CA THR A 471 21.27 9.77 13.60
C THR A 471 21.23 11.27 13.36
N ASN A 472 20.35 11.95 14.09
CA ASN A 472 20.12 13.37 13.94
C ASN A 472 19.79 13.82 12.51
N ALA A 473 19.25 12.92 11.68
CA ALA A 473 19.16 13.20 10.25
C ALA A 473 18.08 14.23 9.90
N PHE A 474 18.36 15.04 8.88
CA PHE A 474 17.40 15.99 8.29
C PHE A 474 17.02 15.53 6.88
N THR A 475 15.78 15.03 6.71
CA THR A 475 15.20 14.60 5.42
C THR A 475 16.14 13.71 4.57
N PRO A 476 16.64 12.56 5.09
CA PRO A 476 17.63 11.75 4.38
C PRO A 476 17.09 11.10 3.10
N PHE A 477 15.76 11.00 2.97
CA PHE A 477 15.06 10.34 1.86
C PHE A 477 14.50 11.32 0.82
N GLY A 478 14.98 12.57 0.85
CA GLY A 478 14.71 13.63 -0.13
C GLY A 478 13.32 14.28 -0.05
N THR A 479 13.28 15.62 -0.08
CA THR A 479 12.32 16.48 -0.81
C THR A 479 12.68 17.96 -0.63
N PHE A 480 13.04 18.66 -1.72
CA PHE A 480 12.92 20.13 -1.88
C PHE A 480 12.84 20.52 -3.39
N SER A 481 11.81 21.32 -3.73
CA SER A 481 11.48 22.08 -4.96
C SER A 481 11.49 21.40 -6.34
N GLY A 482 10.34 21.39 -7.04
CA GLY A 482 10.19 21.51 -8.50
C GLY A 482 10.71 20.38 -9.41
N HIS A 483 11.21 19.27 -8.84
CA HIS A 483 12.07 18.31 -9.54
C HIS A 483 11.75 16.83 -9.25
N ARG A 484 12.28 15.92 -10.09
CA ARG A 484 12.09 14.46 -10.13
C ARG A 484 12.76 13.68 -8.98
N ASN A 485 12.64 14.12 -7.72
CA ASN A 485 13.25 13.38 -6.61
C ASN A 485 12.41 12.17 -6.22
N ALA A 486 12.96 10.97 -6.34
CA ALA A 486 12.27 9.74 -5.96
C ALA A 486 13.09 8.94 -4.94
N ALA A 487 12.52 8.75 -3.74
CA ALA A 487 12.94 7.64 -2.90
C ALA A 487 12.38 6.34 -3.47
N ALA A 488 13.13 5.73 -4.40
CA ALA A 488 12.71 4.53 -5.11
C ALA A 488 12.56 3.36 -4.15
N LEU A 489 13.52 3.17 -3.23
CA LEU A 489 13.47 2.16 -2.18
C LEU A 489 14.09 2.68 -0.88
N VAL A 490 13.36 2.55 0.22
CA VAL A 490 13.87 2.68 1.59
C VAL A 490 13.53 1.38 2.33
N LEU A 491 14.54 0.54 2.55
CA LEU A 491 14.40 -0.80 3.12
C LEU A 491 15.18 -0.90 4.43
N GLY A 492 14.54 -1.38 5.50
CA GLY A 492 15.26 -1.75 6.73
C GLY A 492 16.00 -0.62 7.43
N CYS A 493 15.65 0.64 7.18
CA CYS A 493 16.32 1.78 7.79
C CYS A 493 15.80 2.00 9.22
N THR A 494 16.71 2.35 10.12
CA THR A 494 16.39 2.56 11.55
C THR A 494 16.96 3.86 12.06
N GLY A 495 16.38 4.42 13.12
CA GLY A 495 16.95 5.56 13.83
C GLY A 495 15.97 6.69 14.09
N ASN A 496 16.50 7.88 14.37
CA ASN A 496 15.73 9.04 14.81
C ASN A 496 16.05 10.32 14.04
N LEU A 497 15.03 11.17 13.88
CA LEU A 497 15.11 12.49 13.22
C LEU A 497 14.79 13.59 14.23
N VAL A 498 15.45 14.75 14.11
CA VAL A 498 15.39 15.84 15.12
C VAL A 498 14.38 16.95 14.79
N SER A 499 13.68 16.87 13.65
CA SER A 499 12.88 18.00 13.13
C SER A 499 11.38 17.71 13.11
N THR A 500 10.56 18.71 13.46
CA THR A 500 9.10 18.70 13.40
C THR A 500 8.52 18.76 11.97
N GLY A 501 9.29 18.40 10.95
CA GLY A 501 8.87 18.47 9.55
C GLY A 501 9.57 17.50 8.61
N ALA A 502 10.29 16.49 9.13
CA ALA A 502 10.94 15.51 8.28
C ALA A 502 9.90 14.63 7.56
N GLY A 503 9.95 14.63 6.23
CA GLY A 503 9.09 13.83 5.37
C GLY A 503 9.89 12.95 4.41
N ALA A 504 9.24 11.92 3.89
CA ALA A 504 9.68 11.15 2.74
C ALA A 504 8.53 11.02 1.74
N THR A 505 8.83 11.12 0.45
CA THR A 505 7.88 10.83 -0.65
C THR A 505 8.35 9.59 -1.43
N PRO A 506 8.19 8.38 -0.86
CA PRO A 506 8.74 7.16 -1.43
C PRO A 506 7.83 6.51 -2.47
N TYR A 507 8.41 5.58 -3.23
CA TYR A 507 7.70 4.55 -4.00
C TYR A 507 7.62 3.24 -3.22
N ALA A 508 8.74 2.80 -2.64
CA ALA A 508 8.78 1.67 -1.72
C ALA A 508 9.43 2.10 -0.39
N PHE A 509 8.69 1.95 0.70
CA PHE A 509 9.13 2.23 2.07
C PHE A 509 8.80 1.04 2.96
N ILE A 510 9.77 0.15 3.14
CA ILE A 510 9.53 -1.20 3.62
C ILE A 510 10.44 -1.53 4.80
N GLY A 511 9.87 -2.08 5.88
CA GLY A 511 10.67 -2.66 6.95
C GLY A 511 11.42 -1.66 7.83
N ASN A 512 11.00 -0.40 7.88
CA ASN A 512 11.75 0.66 8.58
C ASN A 512 11.27 0.85 10.03
N ALA A 513 12.17 1.19 10.95
CA ALA A 513 11.84 1.60 12.32
C ALA A 513 12.38 3.00 12.59
N ILE A 514 11.56 4.02 12.34
CA ILE A 514 12.00 5.41 12.32
C ILE A 514 11.15 6.28 13.23
N ASP A 515 11.85 7.06 14.02
CA ASP A 515 11.28 8.06 14.90
C ASP A 515 11.36 9.46 14.30
N GLY A 516 10.26 10.21 14.34
CA GLY A 516 10.25 11.61 13.88
C GLY A 516 10.11 11.79 12.37
N LEU A 517 9.62 10.79 11.62
CA LEU A 517 9.39 10.86 10.18
C LEU A 517 7.89 10.79 9.86
N ARG A 518 7.44 11.51 8.83
CA ARG A 518 6.14 11.24 8.17
C ARG A 518 6.32 10.78 6.74
N ILE A 519 5.33 10.03 6.24
CA ILE A 519 5.21 9.73 4.81
C ILE A 519 4.30 10.79 4.18
N ASP A 520 4.79 11.44 3.12
CA ASP A 520 4.07 12.44 2.33
C ASP A 520 3.80 11.91 0.91
N ASP A 521 2.83 12.52 0.25
CA ASP A 521 2.62 12.39 -1.18
C ASP A 521 3.32 13.50 -1.98
N VAL A 522 3.57 13.24 -3.25
CA VAL A 522 4.15 14.21 -4.18
C VAL A 522 3.19 15.39 -4.37
N ALA A 523 3.72 16.61 -4.23
CA ALA A 523 2.88 17.80 -4.28
C ALA A 523 2.25 18.04 -5.65
N ALA A 524 1.02 18.55 -5.71
CA ALA A 524 0.34 18.84 -6.99
C ALA A 524 1.12 19.84 -7.87
N ALA A 525 1.87 20.77 -7.26
CA ALA A 525 2.68 21.76 -7.96
C ALA A 525 3.93 21.20 -8.67
N ASP A 526 4.40 20.00 -8.31
CA ASP A 526 5.63 19.43 -8.87
C ASP A 526 5.39 18.77 -10.25
N ALA A 527 5.18 19.57 -11.30
CA ALA A 527 4.79 19.09 -12.63
C ALA A 527 5.72 18.01 -13.24
N ASN A 528 6.98 17.93 -12.78
CA ASN A 528 7.96 16.96 -13.26
C ASN A 528 7.99 15.65 -12.48
N ALA A 529 7.33 15.54 -11.33
CA ALA A 529 7.39 14.35 -10.51
C ALA A 529 6.59 13.20 -11.14
N PHE A 530 7.16 11.99 -11.12
CA PHE A 530 6.45 10.79 -11.55
C PHE A 530 5.26 10.51 -10.61
N PRO A 531 4.15 9.96 -11.13
CA PRO A 531 3.05 9.49 -10.29
C PRO A 531 3.54 8.41 -9.31
N GLN A 532 3.12 8.48 -8.05
CA GLN A 532 3.36 7.43 -7.04
C GLN A 532 2.44 6.22 -7.23
N ASP A 533 2.15 5.88 -8.48
CA ASP A 533 1.43 4.66 -8.83
C ASP A 533 2.22 3.45 -8.34
N GLY A 534 1.51 2.54 -7.67
CA GLY A 534 2.13 1.34 -7.13
C GLY A 534 2.83 1.48 -5.79
N MET A 535 2.66 2.62 -5.10
CA MET A 535 3.38 2.89 -3.86
C MET A 535 3.18 1.78 -2.82
N ILE A 536 4.27 1.31 -2.21
CA ILE A 536 4.25 0.30 -1.16
C ILE A 536 4.85 0.87 0.12
N ILE A 537 4.04 0.93 1.17
CA ILE A 537 4.45 1.27 2.53
C ILE A 537 4.12 0.08 3.44
N ALA A 538 5.12 -0.70 3.82
CA ALA A 538 4.86 -1.94 4.55
C ALA A 538 5.88 -2.30 5.63
N ASN A 539 5.44 -3.03 6.65
CA ASN A 539 6.29 -3.53 7.74
C ASN A 539 7.06 -2.42 8.48
N ASN A 540 6.49 -1.22 8.62
CA ASN A 540 7.17 -0.10 9.27
C ASN A 540 6.70 0.13 10.71
N VAL A 541 7.61 0.62 11.56
CA VAL A 541 7.31 1.24 12.85
C VAL A 541 7.67 2.72 12.75
N LEU A 542 6.66 3.58 12.68
CA LEU A 542 6.81 5.03 12.63
C LEU A 542 6.34 5.63 13.95
N THR A 543 7.30 6.05 14.78
CA THR A 543 7.04 6.64 16.11
C THR A 543 7.20 8.15 16.08
N ARG A 544 6.45 8.85 16.94
CA ARG A 544 6.46 10.32 17.04
C ARG A 544 6.45 10.99 15.66
N MET A 545 5.55 10.56 14.78
CA MET A 545 5.55 11.03 13.39
C MET A 545 5.56 12.56 13.32
N ALA A 546 6.41 13.12 12.45
CA ALA A 546 6.57 14.57 12.28
C ALA A 546 5.37 15.27 11.58
N GLY A 547 4.26 14.57 11.42
CA GLY A 547 3.02 15.05 10.84
C GLY A 547 2.14 13.90 10.36
N VAL A 548 1.08 14.24 9.62
CA VAL A 548 0.11 13.28 9.09
C VAL A 548 0.75 12.40 8.01
N PHE A 549 0.51 11.09 8.09
CA PHE A 549 0.83 10.13 7.04
C PHE A 549 -0.11 10.30 5.84
N LYS A 550 0.40 10.44 4.61
CA LYS A 550 -0.43 10.75 3.43
C LYS A 550 -0.30 9.73 2.30
N ILE A 551 -1.44 9.41 1.71
CA ILE A 551 -1.55 8.68 0.44
C ILE A 551 -2.60 9.40 -0.41
N ALA A 552 -2.24 9.79 -1.65
CA ALA A 552 -3.17 10.34 -2.64
C ALA A 552 -4.03 11.53 -2.16
N THR A 553 -3.47 12.44 -1.36
CA THR A 553 -4.16 13.66 -0.90
C THR A 553 -4.03 14.82 -1.88
N GLN A 554 -3.00 14.81 -2.72
CA GLN A 554 -2.71 15.87 -3.69
C GLN A 554 -2.80 15.43 -5.15
N ARG A 555 -2.61 14.13 -5.43
CA ARG A 555 -2.59 13.56 -6.79
C ARG A 555 -3.34 12.25 -6.84
N SER A 556 -3.93 11.97 -8.00
CA SER A 556 -4.48 10.65 -8.30
C SER A 556 -3.35 9.60 -8.29
N ILE A 557 -3.66 8.42 -7.76
CA ILE A 557 -2.74 7.28 -7.68
C ILE A 557 -3.49 6.03 -8.12
N ALA A 558 -2.93 5.29 -9.06
CA ALA A 558 -3.58 4.13 -9.63
C ALA A 558 -3.56 2.90 -8.70
N GLY A 559 -2.62 2.83 -7.74
CA GLY A 559 -2.64 1.83 -6.67
C GLY A 559 -1.65 2.13 -5.54
N ALA A 560 -1.95 1.69 -4.33
CA ALA A 560 -1.05 1.82 -3.18
C ALA A 560 -1.29 0.73 -2.13
N ALA A 561 -0.22 0.26 -1.48
CA ALA A 561 -0.27 -0.69 -0.38
C ALA A 561 0.19 -0.03 0.92
N ARG A 562 -0.61 -0.21 1.96
CA ARG A 562 -0.30 0.14 3.34
C ARG A 562 -0.52 -1.10 4.19
N VAL A 563 0.54 -1.85 4.46
CA VAL A 563 0.40 -3.19 5.05
C VAL A 563 1.32 -3.38 6.25
N GLN A 564 0.76 -3.84 7.38
CA GLN A 564 1.54 -4.19 8.58
C GLN A 564 2.40 -3.04 9.12
N ASN A 565 1.86 -1.83 9.21
CA ASN A 565 2.57 -0.67 9.78
C ASN A 565 2.07 -0.30 11.17
N VAL A 566 2.93 0.25 12.02
CA VAL A 566 2.57 0.99 13.23
C VAL A 566 2.75 2.48 12.95
N LEU A 567 1.68 3.27 13.10
CA LEU A 567 1.67 4.72 12.85
C LEU A 567 1.32 5.49 14.13
N GLU A 568 2.32 5.83 14.93
CA GLU A 568 2.12 6.52 16.21
C GLU A 568 2.20 8.05 16.06
N THR A 569 1.19 8.72 16.61
CA THR A 569 1.23 10.16 16.91
C THR A 569 1.52 10.36 18.40
N ALA A 570 2.15 11.49 18.78
CA ALA A 570 2.54 11.78 20.16
C ALA A 570 2.44 13.28 20.48
N ALA A 571 2.49 13.63 21.78
CA ALA A 571 2.45 15.00 22.25
C ALA A 571 3.60 15.85 21.68
N GLY A 572 3.32 17.10 21.29
CA GLY A 572 4.33 18.06 20.81
C GLY A 572 4.71 17.96 19.32
N TYR A 573 4.18 17.00 18.57
CA TYR A 573 4.33 16.91 17.11
C TYR A 573 3.03 17.38 16.41
N PRO A 574 3.12 18.04 15.23
CA PRO A 574 2.24 19.15 14.89
C PRO A 574 0.74 18.84 14.90
N ALA A 575 0.05 19.71 15.63
CA ALA A 575 -1.37 20.06 15.64
C ALA A 575 -2.12 19.76 14.33
N GLY A 576 -2.98 18.74 14.36
CA GLY A 576 -3.87 18.42 13.23
C GLY A 576 -4.83 17.27 13.54
N GLY A 577 -4.50 16.43 14.50
CA GLY A 577 -5.42 15.43 15.02
C GLY A 577 -5.51 14.12 14.22
N GLU A 578 -4.88 14.08 13.04
CA GLU A 578 -4.88 12.92 12.15
C GLU A 578 -3.57 12.15 12.26
N ALA A 579 -3.66 10.83 12.36
CA ALA A 579 -2.50 9.96 12.16
C ALA A 579 -2.28 9.68 10.67
N ALA A 580 -3.36 9.46 9.90
CA ALA A 580 -3.27 9.09 8.49
C ALA A 580 -4.42 9.65 7.65
N ASN A 581 -4.06 10.14 6.46
CA ASN A 581 -4.97 10.61 5.41
C ASN A 581 -4.77 9.79 4.14
N ILE A 582 -5.80 9.03 3.77
CA ILE A 582 -5.76 8.10 2.64
C ILE A 582 -6.85 8.53 1.66
N ALA A 583 -6.45 9.12 0.53
CA ALA A 583 -7.36 9.73 -0.44
C ALA A 583 -8.40 10.66 0.23
N ALA A 584 -7.94 11.39 1.24
CA ALA A 584 -8.76 12.30 2.04
C ALA A 584 -8.70 13.71 1.45
N GLY A 585 -9.86 14.34 1.33
CA GLY A 585 -10.02 15.64 0.69
C GLY A 585 -9.89 15.60 -0.83
N GLY A 586 -10.03 16.76 -1.48
CA GLY A 586 -9.73 16.98 -2.91
C GLY A 586 -10.52 16.11 -3.91
N THR A 587 -10.05 16.09 -5.15
CA THR A 587 -10.65 15.38 -6.30
C THR A 587 -9.73 14.29 -6.88
N ALA A 588 -8.64 13.95 -6.18
CA ALA A 588 -7.74 12.87 -6.57
C ALA A 588 -8.47 11.52 -6.62
N ALA A 589 -8.28 10.78 -7.70
CA ALA A 589 -8.85 9.44 -7.88
C ALA A 589 -7.87 8.37 -7.39
N VAL A 590 -8.42 7.32 -6.77
CA VAL A 590 -7.67 6.13 -6.35
C VAL A 590 -8.41 4.85 -6.75
N SER A 591 -7.73 3.99 -7.50
CA SER A 591 -8.32 2.76 -8.06
C SER A 591 -8.00 1.48 -7.30
N ASN A 592 -6.94 1.40 -6.50
CA ASN A 592 -6.65 0.18 -5.72
C ASN A 592 -5.79 0.47 -4.48
N ILE A 593 -6.42 0.81 -3.36
CA ILE A 593 -5.71 0.89 -2.08
C ILE A 593 -5.86 -0.44 -1.33
N VAL A 594 -4.73 -1.05 -0.98
CA VAL A 594 -4.66 -2.24 -0.14
C VAL A 594 -4.20 -1.83 1.25
N SER A 595 -5.12 -1.80 2.22
CA SER A 595 -4.80 -1.57 3.64
C SER A 595 -5.06 -2.83 4.43
N MET A 596 -4.00 -3.41 5.01
CA MET A 596 -4.14 -4.63 5.81
C MET A 596 -3.23 -4.63 7.04
N HIS A 597 -3.73 -5.10 8.18
CA HIS A 597 -2.93 -5.35 9.39
C HIS A 597 -2.15 -4.14 9.93
N ASN A 598 -2.58 -2.89 9.75
CA ASN A 598 -1.89 -1.76 10.38
C ASN A 598 -2.43 -1.51 11.78
N THR A 599 -1.57 -0.96 12.64
CA THR A 599 -1.92 -0.45 13.96
C THR A 599 -1.76 1.06 13.95
N VAL A 600 -2.85 1.78 14.24
CA VAL A 600 -2.85 3.23 14.45
C VAL A 600 -3.24 3.49 15.90
N PRO A 601 -2.25 3.53 16.82
CA PRO A 601 -2.52 3.81 18.22
C PRO A 601 -2.73 5.31 18.44
N GLY A 602 -3.45 5.65 19.50
CA GLY A 602 -3.64 7.04 19.93
C GLY A 602 -4.65 7.12 21.05
N VAL A 603 -4.61 8.21 21.81
CA VAL A 603 -5.62 8.60 22.80
C VAL A 603 -5.99 10.07 22.55
N GLY A 604 -7.25 10.33 22.20
CA GLY A 604 -7.81 11.66 22.29
C GLY A 604 -8.21 11.98 23.73
N VAL A 605 -7.61 12.99 24.37
CA VAL A 605 -8.17 13.54 25.61
C VAL A 605 -9.13 14.68 25.24
N GLY A 606 -10.43 14.50 25.46
CA GLY A 606 -11.47 15.50 25.15
C GLY A 606 -11.97 15.49 23.70
N SER A 607 -12.69 16.54 23.29
CA SER A 607 -13.28 16.70 21.94
C SER A 607 -12.25 16.91 20.81
N SER A 608 -10.96 16.87 21.12
CA SER A 608 -9.91 16.97 20.10
C SER A 608 -9.63 15.59 19.52
N ASN A 609 -10.21 15.34 18.35
CA ASN A 609 -9.84 14.31 17.38
C ASN A 609 -8.32 14.17 17.26
N GLN A 610 -7.68 13.22 17.95
CA GLN A 610 -6.23 12.99 17.83
C GLN A 610 -5.97 11.51 17.54
N ALA A 611 -5.11 11.24 16.54
CA ALA A 611 -4.78 9.92 15.98
C ALA A 611 -5.85 9.24 15.09
N ARG A 612 -6.72 10.02 14.43
CA ARG A 612 -7.69 9.45 13.48
C ARG A 612 -7.08 9.04 12.15
N GLN A 613 -7.64 8.00 11.55
CA GLN A 613 -7.46 7.71 10.13
C GLN A 613 -8.65 8.26 9.34
N LEU A 614 -8.35 9.12 8.36
CA LEU A 614 -9.31 9.51 7.33
C LEU A 614 -9.20 8.56 6.13
N GLY A 615 -10.13 7.61 6.05
CA GLY A 615 -10.24 6.65 4.94
C GLY A 615 -11.14 7.20 3.84
N VAL A 616 -10.56 7.51 2.69
CA VAL A 616 -11.27 7.85 1.45
C VAL A 616 -12.23 9.04 1.65
N TYR A 617 -11.90 9.94 2.58
CA TYR A 617 -12.78 10.99 3.11
C TYR A 617 -13.03 12.13 2.09
N ALA A 618 -14.28 12.54 1.85
CA ALA A 618 -14.62 13.64 0.94
C ALA A 618 -15.20 14.85 1.69
N ASP A 619 -14.45 15.96 1.76
CA ASP A 619 -14.92 17.27 2.24
C ASP A 619 -15.11 18.31 1.13
N THR A 620 -14.65 18.00 -0.08
CA THR A 620 -14.72 18.90 -1.24
C THR A 620 -15.94 18.55 -2.08
N ALA A 621 -16.69 19.55 -2.55
CA ALA A 621 -17.81 19.32 -3.48
C ALA A 621 -17.29 18.85 -4.86
N GLY A 622 -18.10 18.10 -5.61
CA GLY A 622 -17.72 17.67 -6.97
C GLY A 622 -16.85 16.41 -7.05
N THR A 623 -16.86 15.54 -6.02
CA THR A 623 -16.26 14.20 -6.12
C THR A 623 -17.22 13.17 -6.75
N VAL A 624 -18.23 13.62 -7.49
CA VAL A 624 -19.15 12.76 -8.23
C VAL A 624 -18.35 11.97 -9.24
N GLY A 625 -18.49 10.64 -9.21
CA GLY A 625 -17.77 9.76 -10.12
C GLY A 625 -16.25 9.70 -9.94
N VAL A 626 -15.68 10.37 -8.93
CA VAL A 626 -14.26 10.19 -8.58
C VAL A 626 -14.08 8.81 -7.98
N GLN A 627 -13.31 7.96 -8.66
CA GLN A 627 -13.01 6.61 -8.21
C GLN A 627 -12.23 6.65 -6.89
N ARG A 628 -12.73 5.91 -5.91
CA ARG A 628 -12.27 5.93 -4.52
C ARG A 628 -12.36 4.53 -3.94
N GLN A 629 -11.39 3.68 -4.32
CA GLN A 629 -11.41 2.25 -4.07
C GLN A 629 -10.30 1.84 -3.09
N MET A 630 -10.72 1.26 -1.97
CA MET A 630 -9.86 0.79 -0.90
C MET A 630 -10.44 -0.52 -0.35
N VAL A 631 -9.56 -1.50 -0.08
CA VAL A 631 -9.85 -2.57 0.87
C VAL A 631 -9.18 -2.26 2.18
N GLU A 632 -9.85 -2.65 3.26
CA GLU A 632 -9.35 -2.43 4.61
C GLU A 632 -9.65 -3.65 5.46
N ARG A 633 -8.61 -4.43 5.75
CA ARG A 633 -8.77 -5.73 6.41
C ARG A 633 -7.86 -5.87 7.62
N PHE A 634 -8.41 -6.39 8.71
CA PHE A 634 -7.65 -6.73 9.90
C PHE A 634 -6.87 -5.53 10.48
N GLU A 635 -7.36 -4.31 10.31
CA GLU A 635 -6.78 -3.10 10.88
C GLU A 635 -7.07 -2.99 12.37
N LEU A 636 -6.15 -2.38 13.11
CA LEU A 636 -6.36 -1.95 14.49
C LEU A 636 -6.24 -0.44 14.57
N LEU A 637 -7.38 0.25 14.62
CA LEU A 637 -7.46 1.71 14.53
C LEU A 637 -8.03 2.27 15.83
N HIS A 638 -7.36 3.29 16.40
CA HIS A 638 -8.00 4.04 17.48
C HIS A 638 -9.27 4.74 16.98
N GLN A 639 -9.20 5.42 15.83
CA GLN A 639 -10.34 6.11 15.26
C GLN A 639 -10.36 6.02 13.73
N ARG A 640 -11.55 5.75 13.15
CA ARG A 640 -11.79 5.66 11.69
C ARG A 640 -12.88 6.64 11.27
N ASN A 641 -12.56 7.45 10.25
CA ASN A 641 -13.50 8.38 9.64
C ASN A 641 -13.54 8.24 8.09
N CYS A 642 -14.75 8.21 7.53
CA CYS A 642 -15.09 8.49 6.16
C CYS A 642 -16.20 9.56 6.13
N LYS A 643 -16.08 10.52 5.21
CA LYS A 643 -17.09 11.56 5.00
C LYS A 643 -17.59 11.52 3.57
N VAL A 644 -18.88 11.76 3.45
CA VAL A 644 -19.68 11.69 2.22
C VAL A 644 -20.62 12.90 2.16
N ASP A 645 -21.56 12.90 1.23
CA ASP A 645 -22.62 13.92 1.16
C ASP A 645 -23.43 13.97 2.46
N THR A 646 -24.00 15.14 2.75
CA THR A 646 -24.04 15.67 4.12
C THR A 646 -24.90 14.90 5.11
N PHE A 647 -24.36 14.75 6.33
CA PHE A 647 -25.03 14.23 7.53
C PHE A 647 -25.67 15.32 8.41
N THR A 648 -25.66 16.59 7.99
CA THR A 648 -26.20 17.72 8.77
C THR A 648 -26.84 18.80 7.88
N VAL A 649 -27.74 19.58 8.46
CA VAL A 649 -28.41 20.76 7.85
C VAL A 649 -27.49 21.96 7.57
N ASN A 650 -26.21 21.91 7.97
CA ASN A 650 -25.31 23.08 7.98
C ASN A 650 -24.46 23.27 6.72
N THR A 651 -24.42 22.31 5.78
CA THR A 651 -23.71 22.51 4.50
C THR A 651 -24.56 22.05 3.33
N THR A 652 -24.67 22.88 2.29
CA THR A 652 -25.43 22.63 1.05
C THR A 652 -24.62 21.90 -0.03
N ALA A 653 -23.45 21.35 0.32
CA ALA A 653 -22.54 20.73 -0.64
C ALA A 653 -23.06 19.37 -1.13
N THR A 654 -23.38 19.27 -2.42
CA THR A 654 -23.79 18.04 -3.10
C THR A 654 -22.61 17.33 -3.77
N GLY A 655 -22.81 16.08 -4.20
CA GLY A 655 -21.86 15.38 -5.06
C GLY A 655 -20.63 14.79 -4.37
N ARG A 656 -20.73 14.44 -3.09
CA ARG A 656 -19.67 13.75 -2.32
C ARG A 656 -19.84 12.23 -2.32
N THR A 657 -20.08 11.65 -3.50
CA THR A 657 -20.49 10.26 -3.68
C THR A 657 -19.36 9.27 -3.97
N GLY A 658 -18.15 9.76 -4.31
CA GLY A 658 -16.97 8.91 -4.52
C GLY A 658 -16.67 7.89 -3.40
N PRO A 659 -16.72 8.27 -2.11
CA PRO A 659 -16.42 7.34 -1.00
C PRO A 659 -17.53 6.34 -0.65
N TRP A 660 -18.66 6.34 -1.36
CA TRP A 660 -19.83 5.55 -0.97
C TRP A 660 -19.54 4.04 -0.90
N ARG A 661 -18.64 3.53 -1.74
CA ARG A 661 -18.19 2.13 -1.66
C ARG A 661 -17.65 1.79 -0.25
N TYR A 662 -16.77 2.64 0.28
CA TYR A 662 -16.19 2.46 1.61
C TYR A 662 -17.23 2.67 2.72
N ARG A 663 -18.15 3.64 2.57
CA ARG A 663 -19.27 3.90 3.50
C ARG A 663 -20.11 2.65 3.78
N TYR A 664 -20.36 1.81 2.77
CA TYR A 664 -21.18 0.60 2.88
C TYR A 664 -20.37 -0.68 3.16
N GLY A 665 -19.10 -0.54 3.57
CA GLY A 665 -18.24 -1.65 4.00
C GLY A 665 -17.79 -2.59 2.89
N VAL A 666 -17.83 -2.15 1.63
CA VAL A 666 -17.37 -2.97 0.49
C VAL A 666 -15.86 -3.18 0.62
N GLY A 667 -15.44 -4.44 0.75
CA GLY A 667 -14.02 -4.80 0.86
C GLY A 667 -13.43 -4.63 2.27
N LEU A 668 -14.26 -4.39 3.29
CA LEU A 668 -13.86 -4.32 4.69
C LEU A 668 -14.03 -5.68 5.37
N LEU A 669 -13.10 -6.07 6.25
CA LEU A 669 -13.18 -7.33 7.00
C LEU A 669 -12.35 -7.29 8.30
N GLY A 670 -12.90 -7.75 9.42
CA GLY A 670 -12.10 -8.09 10.61
C GLY A 670 -11.33 -6.94 11.26
N ASN A 671 -11.74 -5.70 11.06
CA ASN A 671 -11.14 -4.52 11.63
C ASN A 671 -11.59 -4.28 13.08
N VAL A 672 -10.68 -3.77 13.90
CA VAL A 672 -10.99 -3.30 15.24
C VAL A 672 -10.86 -1.79 15.27
N VAL A 673 -11.95 -1.12 15.63
CA VAL A 673 -11.97 0.33 15.76
C VAL A 673 -12.43 0.71 17.17
N VAL A 674 -11.64 1.54 17.85
CA VAL A 674 -11.93 1.95 19.23
C VAL A 674 -12.96 3.07 19.29
N THR A 675 -12.94 4.03 18.39
CA THR A 675 -13.93 5.12 18.36
C THR A 675 -14.27 5.59 16.94
N GLY A 676 -15.46 6.19 16.79
CA GLY A 676 -15.85 6.94 15.59
C GLY A 676 -16.08 8.41 15.95
N ASP A 677 -15.79 9.32 15.02
CA ASP A 677 -16.16 10.74 15.17
C ASP A 677 -17.67 10.93 14.90
N ALA A 678 -18.31 11.89 15.56
CA ALA A 678 -19.65 12.35 15.26
C ALA A 678 -19.73 13.88 15.32
N SER A 679 -20.74 14.45 14.66
CA SER A 679 -20.92 15.92 14.58
C SER A 679 -21.08 16.64 15.94
N SER A 680 -21.32 15.90 17.02
CA SER A 680 -21.47 16.38 18.40
C SER A 680 -20.40 15.86 19.38
N GLY A 681 -19.30 15.26 18.89
CA GLY A 681 -18.23 14.70 19.71
C GLY A 681 -17.92 13.23 19.39
N LEU A 682 -17.06 12.60 20.18
CA LEU A 682 -16.71 11.17 20.00
C LEU A 682 -17.98 10.31 20.20
N ALA A 683 -18.34 9.53 19.18
CA ALA A 683 -19.36 8.51 19.32
C ALA A 683 -18.72 7.28 19.96
N THR A 684 -19.07 7.00 21.22
CA THR A 684 -18.63 5.81 21.95
C THR A 684 -19.40 4.54 21.57
N VAL A 685 -20.32 4.63 20.60
CA VAL A 685 -21.18 3.52 20.16
C VAL A 685 -21.29 3.51 18.63
N ALA A 686 -21.29 2.30 18.07
CA ALA A 686 -21.63 2.04 16.68
C ALA A 686 -23.04 2.58 16.40
N ASP A 687 -23.12 3.74 15.77
CA ASP A 687 -24.37 4.27 15.26
C ASP A 687 -24.41 4.23 13.73
N PRO A 688 -24.73 3.07 13.12
CA PRO A 688 -25.01 2.98 11.69
C PRO A 688 -26.25 3.81 11.26
N SER A 689 -26.94 4.53 12.18
CA SER A 689 -28.07 5.39 11.84
C SER A 689 -27.70 6.60 10.97
N GLY A 690 -26.41 6.89 10.81
CA GLY A 690 -25.89 7.92 9.90
C GLY A 690 -25.42 9.20 10.58
N ASN A 691 -25.18 9.20 11.90
CA ASN A 691 -24.62 10.36 12.60
C ASN A 691 -23.12 10.22 12.94
N ASN A 692 -22.53 9.05 12.73
CA ASN A 692 -21.09 8.83 12.87
C ASN A 692 -20.38 8.88 11.51
N TRP A 693 -19.10 9.24 11.53
CA TRP A 693 -18.27 9.28 10.32
C TRP A 693 -17.63 7.92 10.06
N SER A 694 -18.15 6.81 10.59
CA SER A 694 -17.48 5.51 10.50
C SER A 694 -18.03 4.59 9.41
N GLY A 695 -19.16 4.95 8.80
CA GLY A 695 -19.85 4.19 7.76
C GLY A 695 -21.24 3.71 8.20
N GLU A 696 -21.99 3.07 7.29
CA GLU A 696 -23.35 2.57 7.56
C GLU A 696 -23.42 1.08 7.85
N TYR A 697 -22.34 0.35 7.57
CA TYR A 697 -22.30 -1.09 7.75
C TYR A 697 -21.12 -1.47 8.64
N LEU A 698 -21.40 -2.34 9.61
CA LEU A 698 -20.37 -3.04 10.36
C LEU A 698 -20.06 -4.34 9.64
N GLU A 699 -18.84 -4.42 9.12
CA GLU A 699 -18.35 -5.55 8.36
C GLU A 699 -18.15 -6.82 9.21
N PRO A 700 -18.16 -8.02 8.59
CA PRO A 700 -17.98 -9.28 9.32
C PRO A 700 -16.66 -9.36 10.09
N GLY A 701 -16.69 -9.99 11.27
CA GLY A 701 -15.51 -10.19 12.12
C GLY A 701 -14.98 -8.92 12.81
N SER A 702 -15.44 -7.74 12.40
CA SER A 702 -15.03 -6.47 12.99
C SER A 702 -15.64 -6.23 14.36
N SER A 703 -15.02 -5.31 15.11
CA SER A 703 -15.51 -4.85 16.40
C SER A 703 -15.35 -3.36 16.55
N TRP A 704 -16.43 -2.71 16.99
CA TRP A 704 -16.35 -1.41 17.63
C TRP A 704 -16.21 -1.66 19.13
N THR A 705 -15.21 -1.07 19.77
CA THR A 705 -14.98 -1.26 21.21
C THR A 705 -15.29 0.02 21.95
N ALA A 706 -16.04 -0.02 23.05
CA ALA A 706 -16.24 1.18 23.85
C ALA A 706 -14.97 1.45 24.69
N GLY A 707 -14.11 2.34 24.20
CA GLY A 707 -12.89 2.77 24.89
C GLY A 707 -11.71 1.80 24.81
N GLU A 708 -10.51 2.33 25.05
CA GLU A 708 -9.23 1.65 24.85
C GLU A 708 -8.96 0.48 25.79
N ALA A 709 -9.67 0.38 26.92
CA ALA A 709 -9.44 -0.68 27.92
C ALA A 709 -9.55 -2.12 27.35
N ASN A 710 -10.15 -2.28 26.17
CA ASN A 710 -10.31 -3.56 25.51
C ASN A 710 -9.16 -3.91 24.54
N VAL A 711 -8.31 -2.95 24.15
CA VAL A 711 -7.11 -3.16 23.34
C VAL A 711 -5.89 -2.86 24.20
N VAL A 712 -5.18 -3.89 24.61
CA VAL A 712 -4.04 -3.76 25.52
C VAL A 712 -2.73 -3.92 24.74
N PHE A 713 -1.87 -2.92 24.85
CA PHE A 713 -0.50 -2.95 24.31
C PHE A 713 0.51 -3.24 25.42
N VAL A 714 1.73 -3.64 25.07
CA VAL A 714 2.84 -3.75 26.03
C VAL A 714 3.20 -2.40 26.65
N ASP A 715 3.26 -1.33 25.84
CA ASP A 715 3.53 0.04 26.29
C ASP A 715 2.89 1.06 25.33
N ASN A 716 1.73 1.62 25.71
CA ASN A 716 1.07 2.66 24.93
C ASN A 716 1.61 4.05 25.32
N LYS A 717 2.32 4.70 24.39
CA LYS A 717 2.81 6.09 24.55
C LYS A 717 2.26 7.04 23.48
N SER A 718 1.18 6.64 22.82
CA SER A 718 0.59 7.40 21.73
C SER A 718 -0.33 8.53 22.22
N GLY A 719 -0.69 9.41 21.29
CA GLY A 719 -1.73 10.42 21.48
C GLY A 719 -1.26 11.66 22.22
N SER A 720 -2.26 12.48 22.56
CA SER A 720 -2.09 13.87 23.02
C SER A 720 -1.41 14.05 24.37
N ALA A 721 -1.42 13.03 25.22
CA ALA A 721 -0.71 13.00 26.51
C ALA A 721 0.51 12.06 26.49
N GLY A 722 0.72 11.32 25.40
CA GLY A 722 1.77 10.33 25.27
C GLY A 722 3.09 10.95 24.82
N ALA A 723 4.20 10.52 25.45
CA ALA A 723 5.55 10.97 25.09
C ALA A 723 6.05 10.40 23.74
N GLY A 724 5.32 9.44 23.15
CA GLY A 724 5.71 8.69 21.97
C GLY A 724 6.80 7.63 22.20
N GLY A 725 7.10 6.84 21.17
CA GLY A 725 8.05 5.74 21.23
C GLY A 725 7.52 4.51 21.97
N GLY A 726 6.21 4.24 21.89
CA GLY A 726 5.58 3.09 22.55
C GLY A 726 5.91 1.73 21.90
N ASN A 727 5.62 0.66 22.64
CA ASN A 727 5.63 -0.72 22.16
C ASN A 727 4.19 -1.22 21.97
N TYR A 728 3.78 -1.30 20.71
CA TYR A 728 2.40 -1.61 20.30
C TYR A 728 2.17 -3.10 20.02
N ALA A 729 3.05 -3.98 20.47
CA ALA A 729 2.76 -5.40 20.55
C ALA A 729 1.53 -5.63 21.46
N LEU A 730 0.67 -6.58 21.06
CA LEU A 730 -0.54 -6.92 21.80
C LEU A 730 -0.16 -7.67 23.08
N SER A 731 -0.86 -7.42 24.17
CA SER A 731 -0.63 -8.09 25.45
C SER A 731 -1.94 -8.57 26.08
N GLY A 732 -1.80 -9.44 27.10
CA GLY A 732 -2.91 -9.99 27.87
C GLY A 732 -3.57 -11.22 27.21
N ALA A 733 -4.23 -12.04 28.06
CA ALA A 733 -4.93 -13.25 27.63
C ALA A 733 -6.25 -12.95 26.90
N ALA A 734 -6.85 -11.77 27.15
CA ALA A 734 -8.02 -11.26 26.46
C ALA A 734 -7.67 -9.91 25.84
N ASN A 735 -7.92 -9.76 24.54
CA ASN A 735 -7.69 -8.54 23.80
C ASN A 735 -8.72 -8.46 22.67
N ALA A 736 -9.32 -7.29 22.46
CA ALA A 736 -10.31 -7.11 21.41
C ALA A 736 -9.74 -7.28 20.00
N ALA A 737 -8.41 -7.21 19.83
CA ALA A 737 -7.72 -7.50 18.59
C ALA A 737 -7.73 -8.99 18.20
N TYR A 738 -7.96 -9.92 19.14
CA TYR A 738 -7.89 -11.37 18.87
C TYR A 738 -9.15 -11.91 18.18
N GLY A 739 -9.01 -12.99 17.39
CA GLY A 739 -10.14 -13.67 16.73
C GLY A 739 -10.79 -12.86 15.61
N ARG A 740 -10.01 -11.98 14.97
CA ARG A 740 -10.49 -11.04 13.94
C ARG A 740 -10.17 -11.47 12.52
N VAL A 741 -9.24 -12.41 12.37
CA VAL A 741 -8.87 -13.00 11.09
C VAL A 741 -9.62 -14.34 10.94
N PRO A 742 -10.61 -14.45 10.03
CA PRO A 742 -11.29 -15.72 9.79
C PRO A 742 -10.32 -16.80 9.28
N ALA A 743 -10.69 -18.06 9.47
CA ALA A 743 -9.89 -19.18 8.98
C ALA A 743 -9.69 -19.08 7.46
N GLY A 744 -8.45 -19.29 7.00
CA GLY A 744 -8.09 -19.18 5.59
C GLY A 744 -7.93 -17.75 5.06
N GLN A 745 -8.24 -16.71 5.85
CA GLN A 745 -8.24 -15.31 5.39
C GLN A 745 -7.02 -14.50 5.84
N SER A 746 -6.05 -15.11 6.54
CA SER A 746 -4.82 -14.38 6.89
C SER A 746 -4.14 -13.88 5.62
N ALA A 747 -3.75 -12.60 5.61
CA ALA A 747 -3.15 -11.96 4.45
C ALA A 747 -1.62 -12.13 4.37
N LEU A 748 -1.00 -12.49 5.49
CA LEU A 748 0.46 -12.56 5.67
C LEU A 748 0.81 -13.78 6.52
N ARG A 749 2.02 -14.32 6.36
CA ARG A 749 2.50 -15.47 7.13
C ARG A 749 3.20 -15.05 8.41
N TYR A 750 3.80 -13.87 8.44
CA TYR A 750 4.49 -13.29 9.58
C TYR A 750 3.85 -11.97 10.02
N ASP A 751 3.90 -11.69 11.31
CA ASP A 751 3.57 -10.40 11.90
C ASP A 751 4.78 -9.45 11.87
N LEU A 752 4.61 -8.23 12.39
CA LEU A 752 5.67 -7.22 12.38
C LEU A 752 6.91 -7.64 13.18
N ALA A 753 6.76 -8.52 14.17
CA ALA A 753 7.87 -9.06 14.95
C ALA A 753 8.52 -10.29 14.30
N GLY A 754 8.05 -10.74 13.14
CA GLY A 754 8.52 -11.93 12.43
C GLY A 754 7.92 -13.24 12.96
N ARG A 755 6.87 -13.19 13.79
CA ARG A 755 6.18 -14.37 14.32
C ARG A 755 5.13 -14.86 13.34
N ALA A 756 4.86 -16.16 13.33
CA ALA A 756 3.83 -16.72 12.45
C ALA A 756 2.43 -16.18 12.81
N ARG A 757 1.67 -15.73 11.80
CA ARG A 757 0.27 -15.35 11.95
C ARG A 757 -0.63 -16.56 11.96
N LEU A 758 -1.68 -16.49 12.77
CA LEU A 758 -2.68 -17.54 12.87
C LEU A 758 -3.67 -17.43 11.70
N ASN A 759 -4.01 -18.57 11.11
CA ASN A 759 -4.91 -18.66 9.96
C ASN A 759 -6.08 -19.64 10.22
N ASP A 760 -6.40 -19.88 11.49
CA ASP A 760 -7.38 -20.86 11.98
C ASP A 760 -8.68 -20.23 12.50
N GLY A 761 -8.83 -18.91 12.35
CA GLY A 761 -9.97 -18.16 12.91
C GLY A 761 -9.66 -17.43 14.22
N THR A 762 -8.47 -17.61 14.79
CA THR A 762 -8.08 -16.99 16.07
C THR A 762 -7.08 -15.84 15.96
N GLY A 763 -6.61 -15.53 14.75
CA GLY A 763 -5.60 -14.51 14.49
C GLY A 763 -6.03 -13.08 14.80
N ALA A 764 -5.04 -12.21 15.03
CA ALA A 764 -5.25 -10.85 15.49
C ALA A 764 -5.31 -9.79 14.37
N ALA A 765 -6.12 -8.76 14.61
CA ALA A 765 -6.07 -7.49 13.89
C ALA A 765 -4.88 -6.64 14.33
N GLY A 766 -4.38 -5.78 13.43
CA GLY A 766 -3.21 -4.94 13.65
C GLY A 766 -1.90 -5.59 13.22
N ALA A 767 -0.81 -4.87 13.47
CA ALA A 767 0.52 -5.18 12.97
C ALA A 767 1.18 -6.39 13.67
N TYR A 768 0.74 -6.71 14.88
CA TYR A 768 1.27 -7.80 15.69
C TYR A 768 0.25 -8.93 15.83
N GLU A 769 0.76 -10.15 15.96
CA GLU A 769 -0.01 -11.32 16.38
C GLU A 769 -0.04 -11.40 17.91
N ARG A 770 -0.99 -12.18 18.46
CA ARG A 770 -0.96 -12.55 19.88
C ARG A 770 0.34 -13.26 20.26
N ASP A 771 0.80 -13.03 21.49
CA ASP A 771 1.89 -13.81 22.11
C ASP A 771 1.52 -15.31 22.23
#